data_AF-A0A812Q7C7-F1
#
_entry.id   AF-A0A812Q7C7-F1
#
_cell.length_a   1.000
_cell.length_b   1.000
_cell.length_c   1.000
_cell.angle_alpha   90.00
_cell.angle_beta   90.00
_cell.angle_gamma   90.00
#
_symmetry.space_group_name_H-M   'P 1'
#
loop_
_entity.id
_entity.type
_entity.pdbx_description
1 polymer ?
#
loop_
_entity_poly.entity_id
_entity_poly.type
_entity_poly.pdbx_seq_one_letter_code
_entity_poly.pdbx_strand_id
1 'polypeptide(L)'
;MRGSDGSRGSEGQGRPEEPSRSVTDLPELQAFTPQEGSVLAGDWITQQSPVIGTMSATSGVWWAEVLREAYHLYTRWLVADPVQRLSIKAEATCSLTPTSRHVLVEQRLTVLLMRAVPTEIRAELVAVRAMSSLAVVVAVLCRYQPGGPNERANVLAFLVAPERPNSIENGIATCRRWLRQLQRAKELGLMLPDATLLIKGADALLGPVLTKSQQASFRLNSFRNERKLDYAPAFESIVAFGQLILAEYELLQHSEPGEPKKPKINKVQENDEEGQPKGGKGKQGSGKSSATDAGTGKGAKPGSYSKELGKATCKYWCVTDLGCVKDTAALLKNLKIKKIDTGRASARALLDSGATACMRTARPGELTGLPERTVQLAQGEVRLRVNEGGTLLTSEPVDPIVSLHKLCQIGYRVDWSREGGCQVRCPGRMALRVYTDNGCPEVERQAGLDLIQEIEVFQVLARIPVTSSYDASKVAWNRRQRRTWLRSKAIALHLFSGPQKKFWELPRQNAHCVCVDIQENLLDDQTFSFLESMALSGRLCAVLGGPPCKTFSLSRYMPPGLPRPLRGRSKDTQWGFGHLTPSEKEAITTDGVLMFRMVWLYLIAEAMAEELNLPRTWLDNTICVTGILTKALWATKNGSLPRSFRASLLRQMCKFRVLAMGFVKPEIQLQALGRPLRGQLGRPV
;
A
#
# COMPACT_ATOMS: atom_id res chain seq x y z
N MET A 1 -18.21 -39.99 48.67
CA MET A 1 -17.24 -40.95 48.08
C MET A 1 -17.99 -41.96 47.23
N ARG A 2 -17.55 -42.11 45.97
CA ARG A 2 -17.72 -43.24 45.00
C ARG A 2 -19.16 -43.63 44.63
N GLY A 3 -19.62 -43.63 43.37
CA GLY A 3 -18.92 -43.76 42.09
C GLY A 3 -19.20 -45.15 41.49
N SER A 4 -19.93 -45.19 40.37
CA SER A 4 -19.88 -46.22 39.31
C SER A 4 -20.85 -45.77 38.20
N ASP A 5 -20.38 -44.98 37.24
CA ASP A 5 -19.96 -45.45 35.91
C ASP A 5 -21.03 -46.26 35.15
N GLY A 6 -22.03 -45.53 34.66
CA GLY A 6 -22.85 -45.93 33.52
C GLY A 6 -22.24 -45.35 32.25
N SER A 7 -21.41 -46.16 31.59
CA SER A 7 -20.79 -45.90 30.29
C SER A 7 -21.80 -45.35 29.27
N ARG A 8 -21.72 -44.05 28.93
CA ARG A 8 -22.39 -43.51 27.75
C ARG A 8 -21.58 -43.91 26.53
N GLY A 9 -22.14 -44.85 25.78
CA GLY A 9 -21.57 -45.44 24.59
C GLY A 9 -21.02 -44.41 23.61
N SER A 10 -19.75 -44.61 23.27
CA SER A 10 -19.11 -44.18 22.03
C SER A 10 -19.71 -44.96 20.85
N GLU A 11 -20.97 -44.69 20.50
CA GLU A 11 -21.59 -45.22 19.27
C GLU A 11 -21.45 -44.21 18.13
N GLY A 12 -20.79 -44.61 17.03
CA GLY A 12 -20.93 -43.93 15.73
C GLY A 12 -19.66 -43.41 15.05
N GLN A 13 -18.45 -43.78 15.47
CA GLN A 13 -17.23 -43.45 14.71
C GLN A 13 -16.94 -44.53 13.65
N GLY A 14 -17.66 -44.52 12.52
CA GLY A 14 -17.28 -45.33 11.36
C GLY A 14 -18.38 -45.72 10.37
N ARG A 15 -19.66 -45.59 10.71
CA ARG A 15 -20.76 -45.91 9.78
C ARG A 15 -20.99 -44.75 8.80
N PRO A 16 -21.20 -45.03 7.50
CA PRO A 16 -21.60 -44.01 6.53
C PRO A 16 -22.91 -43.35 6.91
N GLU A 17 -22.96 -42.02 6.85
CA GLU A 17 -24.15 -41.22 7.08
C GLU A 17 -25.02 -41.20 5.81
N GLU A 18 -26.31 -41.46 5.96
CA GLU A 18 -27.23 -41.48 4.83
C GLU A 18 -27.70 -40.05 4.51
N PRO A 19 -27.51 -39.56 3.26
CA PRO A 19 -28.02 -38.26 2.87
C PRO A 19 -29.55 -38.28 2.76
N SER A 20 -30.19 -37.24 3.28
CA SER A 20 -31.63 -37.01 3.22
C SER A 20 -32.11 -36.97 1.78
N ARG A 21 -33.27 -37.60 1.55
CA ARG A 21 -33.96 -37.59 0.25
C ARG A 21 -34.75 -36.30 0.02
N SER A 22 -34.91 -35.45 1.04
CA SER A 22 -35.62 -34.18 0.93
C SER A 22 -34.92 -33.17 0.03
N VAL A 23 -33.59 -33.27 -0.08
CA VAL A 23 -32.79 -32.44 -0.99
C VAL A 23 -32.74 -33.12 -2.36
N THR A 24 -33.61 -32.67 -3.26
CA THR A 24 -33.73 -33.22 -4.62
C THR A 24 -32.77 -32.55 -5.59
N ASP A 25 -32.60 -31.23 -5.48
CA ASP A 25 -31.82 -30.40 -6.39
C ASP A 25 -31.07 -29.29 -5.64
N LEU A 26 -30.01 -28.80 -6.27
CA LEU A 26 -29.20 -27.67 -5.80
C LEU A 26 -29.44 -26.45 -6.70
N PRO A 27 -29.32 -25.21 -6.17
CA PRO A 27 -29.43 -24.00 -6.99
C PRO A 27 -28.47 -24.04 -8.18
N GLU A 28 -28.98 -23.77 -9.38
CA GLU A 28 -28.19 -23.80 -10.61
C GLU A 28 -27.20 -22.64 -10.68
N LEU A 29 -25.99 -22.94 -11.15
CA LEU A 29 -24.97 -21.93 -11.43
C LEU A 29 -25.25 -21.30 -12.80
N GLN A 30 -25.49 -20.00 -12.81
CA GLN A 30 -25.67 -19.23 -14.03
C GLN A 30 -24.42 -19.30 -14.91
N ALA A 31 -24.61 -19.25 -16.23
CA ALA A 31 -23.52 -19.32 -17.20
C ALA A 31 -22.51 -18.18 -17.03
N PHE A 32 -21.24 -18.47 -17.34
CA PHE A 32 -20.15 -17.50 -17.19
C PHE A 32 -20.34 -16.28 -18.07
N THR A 33 -20.35 -15.10 -17.45
CA THR A 33 -20.23 -13.80 -18.11
C THR A 33 -18.91 -13.12 -17.68
N PRO A 34 -18.15 -12.48 -18.60
CA PRO A 34 -16.86 -11.86 -18.24
C PRO A 34 -16.94 -10.75 -17.19
N GLN A 35 -18.09 -10.09 -17.07
CA GLN A 35 -18.30 -8.93 -16.18
C GLN A 35 -18.70 -9.37 -14.76
N GLU A 36 -19.45 -10.46 -14.62
CA GLU A 36 -20.05 -10.87 -13.35
C GLU A 36 -19.57 -12.24 -12.86
N GLY A 37 -18.76 -12.95 -13.64
CA GLY A 37 -18.36 -14.33 -13.37
C GLY A 37 -17.83 -14.55 -11.95
N SER A 38 -16.98 -13.66 -11.45
CA SER A 38 -16.45 -13.80 -10.09
C SER A 38 -17.50 -13.68 -8.98
N VAL A 39 -18.49 -12.81 -9.16
CA VAL A 39 -19.59 -12.61 -8.21
C VAL A 39 -20.53 -13.81 -8.25
N LEU A 40 -20.87 -14.28 -9.46
CA LEU A 40 -21.74 -15.43 -9.68
C LEU A 40 -21.24 -16.69 -8.96
N ALA A 41 -19.93 -16.97 -9.01
CA ALA A 41 -19.36 -18.13 -8.33
C ALA A 41 -19.42 -18.01 -6.80
N GLY A 42 -19.14 -16.83 -6.25
CA GLY A 42 -19.19 -16.58 -4.80
C GLY A 42 -20.60 -16.67 -4.24
N ASP A 43 -21.57 -16.05 -4.93
CA ASP A 43 -22.98 -16.09 -4.55
C ASP A 43 -23.52 -17.52 -4.65
N TRP A 44 -23.15 -18.26 -5.70
CA TRP A 44 -23.54 -19.65 -5.87
C TRP A 44 -23.03 -20.53 -4.72
N ILE A 45 -21.73 -20.47 -4.36
CA ILE A 45 -21.16 -21.22 -3.23
C ILE A 45 -21.88 -20.87 -1.90
N THR A 46 -22.23 -19.59 -1.73
CA THR A 46 -22.95 -19.12 -0.53
C THR A 46 -24.36 -19.70 -0.47
N GLN A 47 -25.08 -19.77 -1.61
CA GLN A 47 -26.41 -20.38 -1.71
C GLN A 47 -26.37 -21.91 -1.53
N GLN A 48 -25.30 -22.59 -1.93
CA GLN A 48 -25.14 -24.04 -1.75
C GLN A 48 -25.04 -24.44 -0.27
N SER A 49 -24.31 -23.66 0.53
CA SER A 49 -23.95 -23.99 1.91
C SER A 49 -25.14 -24.33 2.83
N PRO A 50 -26.24 -23.53 2.89
CA PRO A 50 -27.40 -23.87 3.71
C PRO A 50 -28.13 -25.12 3.21
N VAL A 51 -28.24 -25.33 1.88
CA VAL A 51 -28.94 -26.48 1.31
C VAL A 51 -28.16 -27.77 1.58
N ILE A 52 -26.85 -27.76 1.34
CA ILE A 52 -25.96 -28.90 1.59
C ILE A 52 -25.96 -29.25 3.08
N GLY A 53 -25.94 -28.25 3.96
CA GLY A 53 -25.98 -28.45 5.42
C GLY A 53 -27.22 -29.19 5.94
N THR A 54 -28.30 -29.26 5.15
CA THR A 54 -29.51 -30.03 5.51
C THR A 54 -29.51 -31.46 4.99
N MET A 55 -28.51 -31.87 4.20
CA MET A 55 -28.45 -33.23 3.64
C MET A 55 -28.18 -34.29 4.71
N SER A 56 -27.44 -33.96 5.76
CA SER A 56 -27.26 -34.82 6.94
C SER A 56 -26.84 -34.02 8.15
N ALA A 57 -26.78 -34.65 9.33
CA ALA A 57 -26.33 -34.02 10.57
C ALA A 57 -24.91 -33.44 10.45
N THR A 58 -24.00 -34.09 9.71
CA THR A 58 -22.62 -33.59 9.54
C THR A 58 -22.22 -33.16 8.12
N SER A 59 -23.19 -33.12 7.20
CA SER A 59 -22.97 -32.70 5.80
C SER A 59 -22.33 -31.32 5.64
N GLY A 60 -22.71 -30.34 6.47
CA GLY A 60 -22.10 -29.00 6.46
C GLY A 60 -20.62 -28.98 6.87
N VAL A 61 -20.20 -29.91 7.74
CA VAL A 61 -18.79 -30.06 8.13
C VAL A 61 -17.97 -30.57 6.96
N TRP A 62 -18.47 -31.60 6.26
CA TRP A 62 -17.84 -32.11 5.04
C TRP A 62 -17.73 -31.03 3.97
N TRP A 63 -18.80 -30.26 3.74
CA TRP A 63 -18.79 -29.17 2.78
C TRP A 63 -17.75 -28.09 3.12
N ALA A 64 -17.58 -27.77 4.40
CA ALA A 64 -16.55 -26.84 4.85
C ALA A 64 -15.13 -27.36 4.56
N GLU A 65 -14.89 -28.67 4.69
CA GLU A 65 -13.61 -29.30 4.31
C GLU A 65 -13.36 -29.24 2.80
N VAL A 66 -14.38 -29.52 1.99
CA VAL A 66 -14.34 -29.40 0.52
C VAL A 66 -14.00 -27.97 0.12
N LEU A 67 -14.70 -26.97 0.66
CA LEU A 67 -14.43 -25.56 0.37
C LEU A 67 -13.03 -25.14 0.81
N ARG A 68 -12.59 -25.55 2.01
CA ARG A 68 -11.24 -25.25 2.51
C ARG A 68 -10.17 -25.75 1.56
N GLU A 69 -10.29 -27.00 1.10
CA GLU A 69 -9.31 -27.58 0.18
C GLU A 69 -9.41 -26.98 -1.22
N ALA A 70 -10.63 -26.70 -1.70
CA ALA A 70 -10.84 -26.02 -2.98
C ALA A 70 -10.18 -24.63 -3.02
N TYR A 71 -10.37 -23.82 -1.96
CA TYR A 71 -9.73 -22.50 -1.84
C TYR A 71 -8.21 -22.60 -1.70
N HIS A 72 -7.69 -23.63 -1.04
CA HIS A 72 -6.26 -23.89 -0.94
C HIS A 72 -5.64 -24.16 -2.32
N LEU A 73 -6.22 -25.10 -3.09
CA LEU A 73 -5.78 -25.41 -4.46
C LEU A 73 -5.93 -24.20 -5.39
N TYR A 74 -7.05 -23.49 -5.29
CA TYR A 74 -7.34 -22.34 -6.13
C TYR A 74 -6.39 -21.15 -5.86
N THR A 75 -6.02 -20.90 -4.61
CA THR A 75 -5.05 -19.84 -4.27
C THR A 75 -3.68 -20.13 -4.86
N ARG A 76 -3.25 -21.41 -4.85
CA ARG A 76 -2.04 -21.86 -5.57
C ARG A 76 -2.19 -21.68 -7.08
N TRP A 77 -3.36 -22.04 -7.63
CA TRP A 77 -3.66 -21.95 -9.06
C TRP A 77 -3.58 -20.50 -9.59
N LEU A 78 -4.04 -19.52 -8.81
CA LEU A 78 -4.03 -18.10 -9.19
C LEU A 78 -2.63 -17.56 -9.49
N VAL A 79 -1.63 -17.98 -8.74
CA VAL A 79 -0.23 -17.53 -8.87
C VAL A 79 0.65 -18.49 -9.68
N ALA A 80 0.13 -19.65 -10.06
CA ALA A 80 0.84 -20.68 -10.80
C ALA A 80 0.98 -20.37 -12.29
N ASP A 81 2.07 -20.85 -12.89
CA ASP A 81 2.28 -20.83 -14.34
C ASP A 81 1.33 -21.80 -15.08
N PRO A 82 1.19 -21.68 -16.42
CA PRO A 82 0.23 -22.50 -17.19
C PRO A 82 0.39 -24.01 -17.03
N VAL A 83 1.61 -24.51 -16.85
CA VAL A 83 1.88 -25.96 -16.71
C VAL A 83 1.52 -26.41 -15.30
N GLN A 84 1.94 -25.64 -14.29
CA GLN A 84 1.59 -25.90 -12.89
C GLN A 84 0.07 -25.91 -12.67
N ARG A 85 -0.67 -25.05 -13.36
CA ARG A 85 -2.15 -25.01 -13.32
C ARG A 85 -2.80 -26.34 -13.74
N LEU A 86 -2.23 -27.05 -14.72
CA LEU A 86 -2.72 -28.36 -15.13
C LEU A 86 -2.48 -29.40 -14.02
N SER A 87 -1.31 -29.37 -13.40
CA SER A 87 -0.98 -30.25 -12.27
C SER A 87 -1.90 -30.02 -11.07
N ILE A 88 -2.22 -28.76 -10.74
CA ILE A 88 -3.12 -28.42 -9.65
C ILE A 88 -4.57 -28.88 -9.93
N LYS A 89 -5.04 -28.76 -11.19
CA LYS A 89 -6.35 -29.30 -11.58
C LYS A 89 -6.40 -30.83 -11.45
N ALA A 90 -5.31 -31.53 -11.77
CA ALA A 90 -5.22 -32.97 -11.57
C ALA A 90 -5.23 -33.35 -10.08
N GLU A 91 -4.54 -32.58 -9.22
CA GLU A 91 -4.50 -32.77 -7.76
C GLU A 91 -5.90 -32.74 -7.12
N ALA A 92 -6.82 -31.92 -7.63
CA ALA A 92 -8.20 -31.83 -7.13
C ALA A 92 -9.00 -33.14 -7.22
N THR A 93 -8.56 -34.12 -8.02
CA THR A 93 -9.22 -35.42 -8.14
C THR A 93 -8.91 -36.37 -6.98
N CYS A 94 -7.81 -36.14 -6.25
CA CYS A 94 -7.32 -37.07 -5.23
C CYS A 94 -6.85 -36.42 -3.92
N SER A 95 -6.78 -35.09 -3.84
CA SER A 95 -6.24 -34.40 -2.64
C SER A 95 -7.14 -34.49 -1.42
N LEU A 96 -8.45 -34.70 -1.60
CA LEU A 96 -9.40 -34.87 -0.51
C LEU A 96 -10.12 -36.19 -0.65
N THR A 97 -9.99 -37.04 0.37
CA THR A 97 -10.68 -38.33 0.45
C THR A 97 -11.81 -38.25 1.46
N PRO A 98 -13.03 -38.70 1.12
CA PRO A 98 -14.14 -38.73 2.07
C PRO A 98 -13.83 -39.66 3.23
N THR A 99 -14.10 -39.20 4.44
CA THR A 99 -14.05 -40.06 5.62
C THR A 99 -15.11 -41.16 5.51
N SER A 100 -14.94 -42.27 6.23
CA SER A 100 -15.89 -43.38 6.24
C SER A 100 -17.33 -42.95 6.53
N ARG A 101 -17.50 -41.87 7.31
CA ARG A 101 -18.80 -41.25 7.60
C ARG A 101 -19.40 -40.53 6.38
N HIS A 102 -18.62 -39.78 5.61
CA HIS A 102 -19.13 -38.90 4.56
C HIS A 102 -19.17 -39.52 3.15
N VAL A 103 -18.80 -40.80 2.97
CA VAL A 103 -18.73 -41.44 1.63
C VAL A 103 -20.04 -41.33 0.85
N LEU A 104 -21.19 -41.61 1.48
CA LEU A 104 -22.50 -41.53 0.79
C LEU A 104 -22.95 -40.09 0.55
N VAL A 105 -22.63 -39.19 1.49
CA VAL A 105 -22.88 -37.75 1.35
C VAL A 105 -22.10 -37.21 0.15
N GLU A 106 -20.81 -37.57 0.02
CA GLU A 106 -19.95 -37.16 -1.09
C GLU A 106 -20.47 -37.66 -2.45
N GLN A 107 -20.90 -38.93 -2.52
CA GLN A 107 -21.49 -39.49 -3.74
C GLN A 107 -22.76 -38.73 -4.15
N ARG A 108 -23.68 -38.52 -3.21
CA ARG A 108 -24.93 -37.79 -3.46
C ARG A 108 -24.65 -36.33 -3.84
N LEU A 109 -23.77 -35.67 -3.10
CA LEU A 109 -23.39 -34.27 -3.32
C LEU A 109 -22.77 -34.08 -4.70
N THR A 110 -21.86 -34.97 -5.11
CA THR A 110 -21.23 -34.93 -6.44
C THR A 110 -22.28 -34.99 -7.55
N VAL A 111 -23.27 -35.88 -7.43
CA VAL A 111 -24.37 -35.98 -8.42
C VAL A 111 -25.19 -34.69 -8.49
N LEU A 112 -25.53 -34.11 -7.33
CA LEU A 112 -26.30 -32.88 -7.27
C LEU A 112 -25.51 -31.68 -7.83
N LEU A 113 -24.22 -31.56 -7.49
CA LEU A 113 -23.36 -30.49 -8.02
C LEU A 113 -23.17 -30.63 -9.53
N MET A 114 -22.99 -31.84 -10.06
CA MET A 114 -22.88 -32.07 -11.50
C MET A 114 -24.14 -31.65 -12.27
N ARG A 115 -25.33 -31.75 -11.66
CA ARG A 115 -26.59 -31.24 -12.22
C ARG A 115 -26.67 -29.72 -12.16
N ALA A 116 -26.19 -29.12 -11.06
CA ALA A 116 -26.26 -27.69 -10.82
C ALA A 116 -25.26 -26.85 -11.65
N VAL A 117 -24.16 -27.43 -12.13
CA VAL A 117 -23.19 -26.71 -12.97
C VAL A 117 -23.55 -26.68 -14.46
N PRO A 118 -23.13 -25.63 -15.20
CA PRO A 118 -23.32 -25.54 -16.65
C PRO A 118 -22.73 -26.72 -17.42
N THR A 119 -23.30 -26.98 -18.60
CA THR A 119 -22.95 -28.15 -19.43
C THR A 119 -21.49 -28.17 -19.85
N GLU A 120 -20.85 -27.01 -19.97
CA GLU A 120 -19.44 -26.86 -20.35
C GLU A 120 -18.51 -27.38 -19.26
N ILE A 121 -18.79 -27.03 -18.00
CA ILE A 121 -18.02 -27.52 -16.84
C ILE A 121 -18.28 -29.01 -16.64
N ARG A 122 -19.53 -29.43 -16.81
CA ARG A 122 -19.91 -30.85 -16.74
C ARG A 122 -19.14 -31.69 -17.77
N ALA A 123 -19.06 -31.22 -19.02
CA ALA A 123 -18.33 -31.90 -20.09
C ALA A 123 -16.82 -31.97 -19.81
N GLU A 124 -16.20 -30.89 -19.31
CA GLU A 124 -14.78 -30.87 -18.91
C GLU A 124 -14.50 -31.93 -17.83
N LEU A 125 -15.31 -31.96 -16.77
CA LEU A 125 -15.14 -32.88 -15.64
C LEU A 125 -15.33 -34.35 -16.06
N VAL A 126 -16.32 -34.63 -16.91
CA VAL A 126 -16.55 -35.98 -17.45
C VAL A 126 -15.38 -36.42 -18.33
N ALA A 127 -14.86 -35.54 -19.19
CA ALA A 127 -13.74 -35.86 -20.07
C ALA A 127 -12.47 -36.25 -19.29
N VAL A 128 -12.21 -35.58 -18.17
CA VAL A 128 -11.04 -35.85 -17.31
C VAL A 128 -11.33 -36.89 -16.22
N ARG A 129 -12.56 -37.42 -16.15
CA ARG A 129 -13.04 -38.33 -15.09
C ARG A 129 -12.89 -37.77 -13.68
N ALA A 130 -13.01 -36.45 -13.54
CA ALA A 130 -12.89 -35.72 -12.29
C ALA A 130 -14.25 -35.62 -11.58
N MET A 131 -14.73 -36.76 -11.05
CA MET A 131 -16.09 -36.91 -10.49
C MET A 131 -16.10 -36.84 -8.96
N SER A 132 -15.74 -35.67 -8.40
CA SER A 132 -15.82 -35.40 -6.96
C SER A 132 -16.37 -34.01 -6.70
N SER A 133 -16.93 -33.78 -5.51
CA SER A 133 -17.44 -32.46 -5.11
C SER A 133 -16.33 -31.41 -5.13
N LEU A 134 -15.12 -31.78 -4.68
CA LEU A 134 -13.92 -30.94 -4.74
C LEU A 134 -13.55 -30.56 -6.17
N ALA A 135 -13.50 -31.53 -7.09
CA ALA A 135 -13.15 -31.26 -8.48
C ALA A 135 -14.16 -30.31 -9.14
N VAL A 136 -15.45 -30.46 -8.83
CA VAL A 136 -16.50 -29.55 -9.34
C VAL A 136 -16.26 -28.12 -8.85
N VAL A 137 -16.05 -27.94 -7.54
CA VAL A 137 -15.81 -26.60 -6.96
C VAL A 137 -14.53 -25.97 -7.54
N VAL A 138 -13.43 -26.73 -7.64
CA VAL A 138 -12.18 -26.23 -8.23
C VAL A 138 -12.37 -25.84 -9.69
N ALA A 139 -13.11 -26.62 -10.49
CA ALA A 139 -13.40 -26.28 -11.88
C ALA A 139 -14.22 -24.98 -11.99
N VAL A 140 -15.23 -24.79 -11.13
CA VAL A 140 -15.99 -23.54 -11.02
C VAL A 140 -15.06 -22.38 -10.66
N LEU A 141 -14.23 -22.50 -9.62
CA LEU A 141 -13.30 -21.45 -9.22
C LEU A 141 -12.30 -21.10 -10.35
N CYS A 142 -11.75 -22.09 -11.06
CA CYS A 142 -10.84 -21.86 -12.17
C CYS A 142 -11.53 -21.22 -13.39
N ARG A 143 -12.81 -21.52 -13.65
CA ARG A 143 -13.55 -20.97 -14.81
C ARG A 143 -14.04 -19.54 -14.55
N TYR A 144 -14.57 -19.28 -13.36
CA TYR A 144 -15.17 -18.01 -12.97
C TYR A 144 -14.17 -17.04 -12.32
N GLN A 145 -13.02 -17.55 -11.89
CA GLN A 145 -11.85 -16.80 -11.41
C GLN A 145 -12.16 -15.73 -10.35
N PRO A 146 -12.86 -16.06 -9.24
CA PRO A 146 -13.03 -15.12 -8.13
C PRO A 146 -11.67 -14.74 -7.53
N GLY A 147 -11.37 -13.46 -7.40
CA GLY A 147 -10.10 -12.89 -6.98
C GLY A 147 -9.03 -12.87 -8.07
N GLY A 148 -9.36 -13.30 -9.29
CA GLY A 148 -8.48 -13.28 -10.46
C GLY A 148 -8.26 -11.88 -11.04
N PRO A 149 -7.31 -11.72 -11.99
CA PRO A 149 -6.91 -10.42 -12.51
C PRO A 149 -8.07 -9.62 -13.14
N ASN A 150 -9.01 -10.31 -13.80
CA ASN A 150 -10.18 -9.67 -14.41
C ASN A 150 -11.14 -9.10 -13.37
N GLU A 151 -11.46 -9.85 -12.30
CA GLU A 151 -12.28 -9.30 -11.21
C GLU A 151 -11.58 -8.09 -10.58
N ARG A 152 -10.28 -8.21 -10.29
CA ARG A 152 -9.51 -7.11 -9.68
C ARG A 152 -9.56 -5.84 -10.53
N ALA A 153 -9.41 -5.96 -11.85
CA ALA A 153 -9.52 -4.84 -12.78
C ALA A 153 -10.95 -4.28 -12.83
N ASN A 154 -11.97 -5.15 -12.92
CA ASN A 154 -13.37 -4.77 -12.99
C ASN A 154 -13.84 -4.06 -11.71
N VAL A 155 -13.43 -4.54 -10.53
CA VAL A 155 -13.72 -3.92 -9.23
C VAL A 155 -13.19 -2.50 -9.22
N LEU A 156 -11.91 -2.30 -9.54
CA LEU A 156 -11.29 -0.97 -9.52
C LEU A 156 -11.90 -0.02 -10.57
N ALA A 157 -12.16 -0.52 -11.78
CA ALA A 157 -12.80 0.26 -12.84
C ALA A 157 -14.21 0.72 -12.43
N PHE A 158 -15.02 -0.19 -11.88
CA PHE A 158 -16.37 0.12 -11.41
C PHE A 158 -16.37 1.08 -10.22
N LEU A 159 -15.38 1.01 -9.33
CA LEU A 159 -15.28 1.95 -8.20
C LEU A 159 -15.04 3.40 -8.64
N VAL A 160 -14.30 3.61 -9.73
CA VAL A 160 -13.99 4.94 -10.28
C VAL A 160 -15.08 5.46 -11.20
N ALA A 161 -15.74 4.57 -11.94
CA ALA A 161 -16.73 4.93 -12.95
C ALA A 161 -17.92 3.95 -12.93
N PRO A 162 -18.78 4.00 -11.89
CA PRO A 162 -20.02 3.23 -11.89
C PRO A 162 -21.01 3.82 -12.90
N GLU A 163 -21.94 2.99 -13.36
CA GLU A 163 -23.03 3.43 -14.24
C GLU A 163 -23.93 4.45 -13.52
N ARG A 164 -24.31 5.52 -14.22
CA ARG A 164 -25.15 6.57 -13.64
C ARG A 164 -26.59 6.08 -13.51
N PRO A 165 -27.17 6.01 -12.30
CA PRO A 165 -28.51 5.45 -12.13
C PRO A 165 -29.59 6.33 -12.76
N ASN A 166 -30.52 5.72 -13.50
CA ASN A 166 -31.60 6.42 -14.21
C ASN A 166 -33.01 6.22 -13.59
N SER A 167 -33.15 5.30 -12.64
CA SER A 167 -34.37 5.05 -11.87
C SER A 167 -34.04 4.86 -10.39
N ILE A 168 -35.05 4.93 -9.50
CA ILE A 168 -34.86 4.72 -8.05
C ILE A 168 -34.35 3.30 -7.77
N GLU A 169 -34.99 2.29 -8.36
CA GLU A 169 -34.60 0.88 -8.20
C GLU A 169 -33.17 0.60 -8.68
N ASN A 170 -32.79 1.16 -9.83
CA ASN A 170 -31.43 1.08 -10.36
C ASN A 170 -30.44 1.83 -9.45
N GLY A 171 -30.83 2.97 -8.87
CA GLY A 171 -30.05 3.72 -7.89
C GLY A 171 -29.70 2.90 -6.67
N ILE A 172 -30.70 2.25 -6.06
CA ILE A 172 -30.53 1.37 -4.91
C ILE A 172 -29.62 0.20 -5.27
N ALA A 173 -29.87 -0.47 -6.40
CA ALA A 173 -29.09 -1.61 -6.84
C ALA A 173 -27.61 -1.25 -7.08
N THR A 174 -27.36 -0.13 -7.78
CA THR A 174 -26.02 0.35 -8.13
C THR A 174 -25.26 0.84 -6.89
N CYS A 175 -25.90 1.57 -5.97
CA CYS A 175 -25.27 2.00 -4.73
C CYS A 175 -24.87 0.82 -3.84
N ARG A 176 -25.77 -0.16 -3.68
CA ARG A 176 -25.47 -1.41 -2.94
C ARG A 176 -24.33 -2.18 -3.60
N ARG A 177 -24.31 -2.25 -4.93
CA ARG A 177 -23.20 -2.86 -5.70
C ARG A 177 -21.90 -2.13 -5.43
N TRP A 178 -21.87 -0.81 -5.48
CA TRP A 178 -20.65 -0.01 -5.26
C TRP A 178 -20.09 -0.17 -3.84
N LEU A 179 -20.94 -0.13 -2.81
CA LEU A 179 -20.53 -0.39 -1.42
C LEU A 179 -19.99 -1.81 -1.24
N ARG A 180 -20.63 -2.82 -1.86
CA ARG A 180 -20.11 -4.20 -1.85
C ARG A 180 -18.77 -4.31 -2.56
N GLN A 181 -18.58 -3.64 -3.70
CA GLN A 181 -17.32 -3.66 -4.44
C GLN A 181 -16.18 -2.96 -3.67
N LEU A 182 -16.48 -1.91 -2.88
CA LEU A 182 -15.50 -1.31 -1.96
C LEU A 182 -15.04 -2.31 -0.90
N GLN A 183 -15.97 -3.05 -0.31
CA GLN A 183 -15.65 -4.08 0.66
C GLN A 183 -14.87 -5.24 0.02
N ARG A 184 -15.30 -5.67 -1.17
CA ARG A 184 -14.65 -6.71 -1.96
C ARG A 184 -13.21 -6.34 -2.32
N ALA A 185 -12.96 -5.08 -2.70
CA ALA A 185 -11.62 -4.59 -2.98
C ALA A 185 -10.69 -4.75 -1.76
N LYS A 186 -11.20 -4.50 -0.54
CA LYS A 186 -10.44 -4.72 0.70
C LYS A 186 -10.18 -6.19 0.98
N GLU A 187 -11.18 -7.05 0.80
CA GLU A 187 -11.03 -8.51 0.97
C GLU A 187 -9.97 -9.08 0.03
N LEU A 188 -9.95 -8.61 -1.22
CA LEU A 188 -8.97 -9.00 -2.23
C LEU A 188 -7.59 -8.35 -2.01
N GLY A 189 -7.43 -7.49 -1.00
CA GLY A 189 -6.19 -6.78 -0.72
C GLY A 189 -5.76 -5.81 -1.83
N LEU A 190 -6.72 -5.23 -2.55
CA LEU A 190 -6.43 -4.29 -3.63
C LEU A 190 -6.02 -2.92 -3.06
N MET A 191 -5.06 -2.30 -3.73
CA MET A 191 -4.79 -0.88 -3.54
C MET A 191 -5.99 -0.11 -4.09
N LEU A 192 -6.76 0.49 -3.20
CA LEU A 192 -7.91 1.29 -3.57
C LEU A 192 -7.48 2.51 -4.42
N PRO A 193 -8.33 2.97 -5.35
CA PRO A 193 -8.11 4.24 -6.03
C PRO A 193 -7.94 5.37 -5.01
N ASP A 194 -7.21 6.41 -5.39
CA ASP A 194 -7.06 7.57 -4.52
C ASP A 194 -8.42 8.19 -4.20
N ALA A 195 -8.47 8.93 -3.10
CA ALA A 195 -9.72 9.43 -2.55
C ALA A 195 -10.48 10.35 -3.52
N THR A 196 -9.78 11.04 -4.44
CA THR A 196 -10.37 11.88 -5.48
C THR A 196 -11.12 11.04 -6.52
N LEU A 197 -10.52 9.93 -6.98
CA LEU A 197 -11.16 9.01 -7.91
C LEU A 197 -12.36 8.29 -7.29
N LEU A 198 -12.29 7.97 -6.00
CA LEU A 198 -13.43 7.40 -5.28
C LEU A 198 -14.59 8.40 -5.11
N ILE A 199 -14.29 9.67 -4.87
CA ILE A 199 -15.32 10.74 -4.85
C ILE A 199 -15.97 10.88 -6.23
N LYS A 200 -15.17 10.87 -7.31
CA LYS A 200 -15.70 10.87 -8.68
C LYS A 200 -16.65 9.69 -8.93
N GLY A 201 -16.30 8.51 -8.41
CA GLY A 201 -17.16 7.33 -8.46
C GLY A 201 -18.47 7.51 -7.67
N ALA A 202 -18.38 8.04 -6.45
CA ALA A 202 -19.55 8.32 -5.62
C ALA A 202 -20.47 9.40 -6.25
N ASP A 203 -19.89 10.41 -6.90
CA ASP A 203 -20.65 11.46 -7.60
C ASP A 203 -21.45 10.91 -8.78
N ALA A 204 -20.95 9.87 -9.45
CA ALA A 204 -21.70 9.20 -10.51
C ALA A 204 -22.96 8.47 -9.99
N LEU A 205 -22.98 8.06 -8.71
CA LEU A 205 -24.14 7.40 -8.08
C LEU A 205 -25.32 8.35 -7.86
N LEU A 206 -25.09 9.66 -7.78
CA LEU A 206 -26.16 10.65 -7.59
C LEU A 206 -27.21 10.56 -8.70
N GLY A 207 -26.77 10.38 -9.95
CA GLY A 207 -27.64 10.27 -11.12
C GLY A 207 -28.59 11.47 -11.33
N PRO A 208 -29.38 11.47 -12.41
CA PRO A 208 -30.46 12.44 -12.64
C PRO A 208 -31.61 12.35 -11.62
N VAL A 209 -31.76 11.24 -10.89
CA VAL A 209 -32.90 11.03 -9.98
C VAL A 209 -32.72 11.81 -8.68
N LEU A 210 -31.59 11.68 -7.99
CA LEU A 210 -31.35 12.44 -6.73
C LEU A 210 -31.13 13.93 -6.99
N THR A 211 -30.52 14.29 -8.11
CA THR A 211 -30.26 15.69 -8.47
C THR A 211 -31.56 16.47 -8.74
N LYS A 212 -32.66 15.80 -9.09
CA LYS A 212 -33.99 16.42 -9.19
C LYS A 212 -34.62 16.71 -7.81
N SER A 213 -34.26 15.95 -6.79
CA SER A 213 -34.74 16.18 -5.42
C SER A 213 -33.91 17.27 -4.75
N GLN A 214 -34.50 18.45 -4.59
CA GLN A 214 -33.84 19.59 -3.94
C GLN A 214 -33.50 19.29 -2.47
N GLN A 215 -34.36 18.55 -1.76
CA GLN A 215 -34.14 18.17 -0.37
C GLN A 215 -32.98 17.18 -0.22
N ALA A 216 -32.93 16.13 -1.06
CA ALA A 216 -31.82 15.17 -1.04
C ALA A 216 -30.50 15.83 -1.41
N SER A 217 -30.52 16.68 -2.45
CA SER A 217 -29.34 17.44 -2.89
C SER A 217 -28.82 18.36 -1.78
N PHE A 218 -29.69 19.01 -1.00
CA PHE A 218 -29.28 19.84 0.14
C PHE A 218 -28.59 19.01 1.22
N ARG A 219 -29.16 17.86 1.63
CA ARG A 219 -28.57 16.99 2.67
C ARG A 219 -27.22 16.42 2.23
N LEU A 220 -27.13 15.97 0.99
CA LEU A 220 -25.90 15.43 0.41
C LEU A 220 -24.78 16.50 0.35
N ASN A 221 -25.10 17.71 -0.10
CA ASN A 221 -24.15 18.82 -0.13
C ASN A 221 -23.77 19.30 1.28
N SER A 222 -24.70 19.30 2.24
CA SER A 222 -24.41 19.63 3.64
C SER A 222 -23.43 18.62 4.23
N PHE A 223 -23.64 17.33 4.01
CA PHE A 223 -22.72 16.27 4.46
C PHE A 223 -21.34 16.40 3.79
N ARG A 224 -21.33 16.68 2.47
CA ARG A 224 -20.10 16.89 1.70
C ARG A 224 -19.26 18.03 2.27
N ASN A 225 -19.90 19.13 2.64
CA ASN A 225 -19.25 20.29 3.26
C ASN A 225 -18.80 20.03 4.70
N GLU A 226 -19.65 19.40 5.52
CA GLU A 226 -19.36 19.07 6.92
C GLU A 226 -18.13 18.15 7.03
N ARG A 227 -18.10 17.10 6.22
CA ARG A 227 -16.98 16.15 6.16
C ARG A 227 -15.80 16.63 5.30
N LYS A 228 -15.90 17.82 4.71
CA LYS A 228 -14.88 18.44 3.84
C LYS A 228 -14.40 17.49 2.74
N LEU A 229 -15.32 16.76 2.12
CA LEU A 229 -14.98 15.71 1.14
C LEU A 229 -14.10 16.24 0.00
N ASP A 230 -14.33 17.45 -0.49
CA ASP A 230 -13.54 18.03 -1.59
C ASP A 230 -12.14 18.50 -1.18
N TYR A 231 -11.90 18.75 0.10
CA TYR A 231 -10.65 19.37 0.59
C TYR A 231 -9.76 18.40 1.36
N ALA A 232 -10.36 17.46 2.10
CA ALA A 232 -9.68 16.48 2.93
C ALA A 232 -10.40 15.12 2.85
N PRO A 233 -10.37 14.48 1.66
CA PRO A 233 -11.12 13.25 1.42
C PRO A 233 -10.57 12.10 2.24
N ALA A 234 -11.28 11.73 3.31
CA ALA A 234 -10.99 10.56 4.12
C ALA A 234 -11.79 9.36 3.62
N PHE A 235 -11.18 8.17 3.61
CA PHE A 235 -11.83 6.95 3.14
C PHE A 235 -13.16 6.67 3.87
N GLU A 236 -13.18 6.82 5.20
CA GLU A 236 -14.38 6.63 6.02
C GLU A 236 -15.50 7.61 5.66
N SER A 237 -15.16 8.86 5.36
CA SER A 237 -16.12 9.88 4.94
C SER A 237 -16.70 9.57 3.55
N ILE A 238 -15.92 8.99 2.64
CA ILE A 238 -16.38 8.59 1.30
C ILE A 238 -17.34 7.39 1.39
N VAL A 239 -17.03 6.40 2.23
CA VAL A 239 -17.95 5.28 2.49
C VAL A 239 -19.26 5.78 3.08
N ALA A 240 -19.19 6.66 4.09
CA ALA A 240 -20.36 7.27 4.71
C ALA A 240 -21.17 8.12 3.70
N PHE A 241 -20.50 8.79 2.77
CA PHE A 241 -21.18 9.51 1.68
C PHE A 241 -21.94 8.55 0.75
N GLY A 242 -21.33 7.45 0.33
CA GLY A 242 -22.01 6.42 -0.46
C GLY A 242 -23.20 5.77 0.26
N GLN A 243 -23.10 5.58 1.58
CA GLN A 243 -24.21 5.11 2.42
C GLN A 243 -25.34 6.15 2.51
N LEU A 244 -25.01 7.44 2.62
CA LEU A 244 -26.00 8.51 2.60
C LEU A 244 -26.73 8.56 1.25
N ILE A 245 -26.02 8.43 0.13
CA ILE A 245 -26.63 8.36 -1.22
C ILE A 245 -27.63 7.20 -1.29
N LEU A 246 -27.25 6.00 -0.79
CA LEU A 246 -28.15 4.85 -0.72
C LEU A 246 -29.39 5.16 0.13
N ALA A 247 -29.22 5.75 1.30
CA ALA A 247 -30.33 6.12 2.18
C ALA A 247 -31.29 7.12 1.52
N GLU A 248 -30.78 8.09 0.76
CA GLU A 248 -31.63 9.04 0.02
C GLU A 248 -32.44 8.35 -1.09
N TYR A 249 -31.87 7.38 -1.80
CA TYR A 249 -32.63 6.58 -2.76
C TYR A 249 -33.72 5.74 -2.09
N GLU A 250 -33.42 5.10 -0.95
CA GLU A 250 -34.41 4.32 -0.18
C GLU A 250 -35.52 5.22 0.38
N LEU A 251 -35.20 6.42 0.86
CA LEU A 251 -36.20 7.41 1.27
C LEU A 251 -37.09 7.84 0.09
N LEU A 252 -36.51 8.07 -1.08
CA LEU A 252 -37.28 8.41 -2.28
C LEU A 252 -38.24 7.29 -2.68
N GLN A 253 -37.81 6.03 -2.59
CA GLN A 253 -38.64 4.86 -2.87
C GLN A 253 -39.90 4.79 -1.99
N HIS A 254 -39.80 5.19 -0.72
CA HIS A 254 -40.94 5.21 0.22
C HIS A 254 -41.76 6.50 0.13
N SER A 255 -41.22 7.55 -0.50
CA SER A 255 -41.89 8.84 -0.67
C SER A 255 -42.76 8.93 -1.92
N GLU A 256 -42.66 7.97 -2.86
CA GLU A 256 -43.62 7.87 -3.96
C GLU A 256 -44.99 7.48 -3.39
N PRO A 257 -46.04 8.32 -3.55
CA PRO A 257 -47.39 7.86 -3.31
C PRO A 257 -47.69 6.78 -4.35
N GLY A 258 -47.93 5.56 -3.91
CA GLY A 258 -48.39 4.49 -4.79
C GLY A 258 -49.55 4.99 -5.63
N GLU A 259 -49.43 4.93 -6.96
CA GLU A 259 -50.56 5.22 -7.83
C GLU A 259 -51.76 4.36 -7.39
N PRO A 260 -52.91 4.94 -7.01
CA PRO A 260 -54.11 4.16 -6.94
C PRO A 260 -54.40 3.71 -8.37
N LYS A 261 -54.27 2.40 -8.64
CA LYS A 261 -54.78 1.80 -9.87
C LYS A 261 -56.24 2.21 -10.00
N LYS A 262 -56.54 3.19 -10.85
CA LYS A 262 -57.91 3.55 -11.18
C LYS A 262 -58.58 2.30 -11.74
N PRO A 263 -59.70 1.83 -11.18
CA PRO A 263 -60.40 0.68 -11.72
C PRO A 263 -60.88 1.04 -13.13
N LYS A 264 -60.54 0.20 -14.11
CA LYS A 264 -61.09 0.29 -15.47
C LYS A 264 -62.59 0.00 -15.39
N ILE A 265 -63.41 1.05 -15.38
CA ILE A 265 -64.83 0.95 -15.72
C ILE A 265 -64.93 1.23 -17.21
N ASN A 266 -65.25 0.18 -17.97
CA ASN A 266 -65.71 0.29 -19.35
C ASN A 266 -66.98 1.13 -19.38
N LYS A 267 -66.95 2.27 -20.07
CA LYS A 267 -68.15 2.79 -20.71
C LYS A 267 -68.02 2.60 -22.21
N VAL A 268 -68.79 1.63 -22.66
CA VAL A 268 -69.11 1.36 -24.06
C VAL A 268 -69.81 2.58 -24.65
N GLN A 269 -69.54 2.74 -25.93
CA GLN A 269 -69.99 3.72 -26.91
C GLN A 269 -71.49 3.99 -26.88
N GLU A 270 -71.87 5.20 -27.27
CA GLU A 270 -72.75 5.38 -28.43
C GLU A 270 -72.56 6.78 -29.02
N ASN A 271 -72.55 6.81 -30.35
CA ASN A 271 -72.42 7.99 -31.21
C ASN A 271 -73.72 8.81 -31.16
N ASP A 272 -73.67 10.08 -31.54
CA ASP A 272 -74.30 10.53 -32.79
C ASP A 272 -73.96 12.01 -33.07
N GLU A 273 -73.60 12.23 -34.34
CA GLU A 273 -73.81 13.38 -35.26
C GLU A 273 -73.92 14.81 -34.65
N GLU A 274 -73.25 15.85 -35.16
CA GLU A 274 -73.34 16.37 -36.53
C GLU A 274 -72.38 17.60 -36.68
N GLY A 275 -71.91 17.87 -37.90
CA GLY A 275 -71.82 19.26 -38.42
C GLY A 275 -70.57 20.13 -38.20
N GLN A 276 -69.72 20.18 -39.24
CA GLN A 276 -68.68 21.17 -39.63
C GLN A 276 -69.02 22.68 -39.46
N PRO A 277 -68.08 23.67 -39.66
CA PRO A 277 -66.90 23.66 -40.55
C PRO A 277 -65.56 24.18 -39.95
N LYS A 278 -64.41 23.60 -40.37
CA LYS A 278 -63.43 24.07 -41.39
C LYS A 278 -62.89 25.49 -41.14
N GLY A 279 -61.59 25.77 -41.14
CA GLY A 279 -60.39 25.01 -41.51
C GLY A 279 -59.17 25.82 -41.00
N GLY A 280 -57.92 25.44 -41.18
CA GLY A 280 -57.28 24.42 -42.00
C GLY A 280 -55.85 24.90 -42.28
N LYS A 281 -54.91 23.95 -42.31
CA LYS A 281 -53.47 24.05 -42.63
C LYS A 281 -52.60 24.62 -41.49
N GLY A 282 -51.55 23.97 -41.00
CA GLY A 282 -50.79 22.82 -41.48
C GLY A 282 -49.32 23.22 -41.72
N LYS A 283 -48.42 22.27 -41.41
CA LYS A 283 -46.95 22.21 -41.58
C LYS A 283 -46.11 22.80 -40.46
N GLN A 284 -45.36 21.96 -39.72
CA GLN A 284 -44.10 21.27 -40.06
C GLN A 284 -42.89 22.19 -40.08
N GLY A 285 -41.87 21.75 -39.32
CA GLY A 285 -40.51 21.70 -39.85
C GLY A 285 -39.59 22.85 -39.47
N SER A 286 -38.71 22.55 -38.51
CA SER A 286 -37.26 22.75 -38.57
C SER A 286 -36.69 23.98 -39.28
N GLY A 287 -35.82 24.70 -38.55
CA GLY A 287 -34.49 25.00 -39.07
C GLY A 287 -34.11 26.47 -39.24
N LYS A 288 -33.32 26.94 -38.25
CA LYS A 288 -31.99 27.57 -38.40
C LYS A 288 -31.86 28.97 -39.05
N SER A 289 -31.05 29.79 -38.35
CA SER A 289 -30.24 30.95 -38.83
C SER A 289 -31.05 32.20 -39.22
N SER A 290 -30.62 33.46 -39.05
CA SER A 290 -29.44 34.10 -38.48
C SER A 290 -29.62 35.63 -38.62
N ALA A 291 -29.16 36.38 -37.61
CA ALA A 291 -28.53 37.71 -37.68
C ALA A 291 -29.30 39.01 -38.06
N THR A 292 -28.76 40.10 -37.45
CA THR A 292 -28.81 41.56 -37.72
C THR A 292 -30.10 42.35 -37.37
N ASP A 293 -30.10 43.60 -36.89
CA ASP A 293 -29.14 44.54 -36.28
C ASP A 293 -29.93 45.77 -35.73
N ALA A 294 -29.31 46.50 -34.80
CA ALA A 294 -29.41 47.89 -34.31
C ALA A 294 -30.68 48.79 -34.35
N GLY A 295 -30.77 49.64 -33.30
CA GLY A 295 -31.42 50.98 -33.29
C GLY A 295 -32.09 51.36 -31.95
N THR A 296 -31.42 52.00 -30.98
CA THR A 296 -31.48 53.45 -30.59
C THR A 296 -32.88 53.96 -30.15
N GLY A 297 -33.14 54.75 -29.09
CA GLY A 297 -32.39 55.46 -28.04
C GLY A 297 -33.38 56.23 -27.12
N LYS A 298 -33.03 56.46 -25.83
CA LYS A 298 -32.86 57.78 -25.12
C LYS A 298 -33.99 58.27 -24.17
N GLY A 299 -33.54 58.66 -22.96
CA GLY A 299 -34.09 59.70 -22.05
C GLY A 299 -35.07 59.21 -20.95
N ALA A 300 -35.11 59.68 -19.70
CA ALA A 300 -34.27 60.52 -18.83
C ALA A 300 -34.84 60.38 -17.38
N LYS A 301 -34.00 60.60 -16.35
CA LYS A 301 -34.26 60.57 -14.88
C LYS A 301 -34.76 61.95 -14.38
N PRO A 302 -35.23 62.21 -13.11
CA PRO A 302 -34.81 61.66 -11.79
C PRO A 302 -35.97 61.42 -10.78
N GLY A 303 -35.84 60.93 -9.54
CA GLY A 303 -34.78 60.42 -8.67
C GLY A 303 -35.42 60.15 -7.28
N SER A 304 -34.97 59.15 -6.52
CA SER A 304 -35.00 59.08 -5.04
C SER A 304 -34.54 57.71 -4.54
N TYR A 305 -33.97 57.72 -3.35
CA TYR A 305 -33.17 56.70 -2.69
C TYR A 305 -33.93 55.44 -2.25
N SER A 306 -33.18 54.33 -2.30
CA SER A 306 -33.03 53.26 -1.30
C SER A 306 -33.55 51.85 -1.66
N LYS A 307 -32.68 50.90 -1.29
CA LYS A 307 -32.83 49.45 -1.14
C LYS A 307 -32.72 48.52 -2.37
N GLU A 308 -31.62 47.78 -2.30
CA GLU A 308 -31.47 46.34 -2.54
C GLU A 308 -31.37 45.84 -3.99
N LEU A 309 -30.20 45.25 -4.21
CA LEU A 309 -29.61 44.88 -5.48
C LEU A 309 -30.19 43.53 -5.95
N GLY A 310 -31.35 43.56 -6.59
CA GLY A 310 -31.76 42.48 -7.50
C GLY A 310 -31.08 42.67 -8.86
N LYS A 311 -30.10 41.84 -9.22
CA LYS A 311 -29.67 41.67 -10.62
C LYS A 311 -29.34 40.21 -10.97
N ALA A 312 -30.27 39.65 -11.73
CA ALA A 312 -30.09 38.99 -13.02
C ALA A 312 -28.82 38.14 -13.22
N THR A 313 -29.06 36.84 -13.31
CA THR A 313 -28.14 35.80 -13.77
C THR A 313 -27.63 36.07 -15.20
N CYS A 314 -26.34 35.81 -15.42
CA CYS A 314 -25.66 35.94 -16.71
C CYS A 314 -26.14 34.86 -17.71
N LYS A 315 -26.48 35.28 -18.93
CA LYS A 315 -27.12 34.48 -20.00
C LYS A 315 -26.23 33.42 -20.68
N TYR A 316 -25.00 33.17 -20.20
CA TYR A 316 -24.02 32.26 -20.87
C TYR A 316 -23.54 31.07 -19.99
N TRP A 317 -24.35 30.64 -19.03
CA TRP A 317 -23.98 29.66 -17.99
C TRP A 317 -23.86 28.17 -18.44
N CYS A 318 -23.45 27.83 -19.66
CA CYS A 318 -23.45 26.42 -20.09
C CYS A 318 -22.32 25.95 -21.04
N VAL A 319 -21.07 26.42 -20.89
CA VAL A 319 -19.90 25.69 -21.45
C VAL A 319 -18.64 26.00 -20.61
N THR A 320 -18.09 24.99 -19.92
CA THR A 320 -16.84 24.96 -19.09
C THR A 320 -16.90 25.45 -17.63
N ASP A 321 -16.31 24.64 -16.72
CA ASP A 321 -16.37 24.73 -15.24
C ASP A 321 -15.41 25.77 -14.60
N LEU A 322 -15.10 26.87 -15.29
CA LEU A 322 -14.34 28.01 -14.72
C LEU A 322 -15.18 29.28 -14.80
N GLY A 323 -15.88 29.60 -13.69
CA GLY A 323 -16.69 30.81 -13.54
C GLY A 323 -15.88 32.13 -13.56
N CYS A 324 -16.60 33.24 -13.81
CA CYS A 324 -16.10 34.57 -14.19
C CYS A 324 -15.14 35.26 -13.17
N VAL A 325 -14.02 35.80 -13.69
CA VAL A 325 -12.90 36.45 -12.98
C VAL A 325 -13.19 37.91 -12.59
N LYS A 326 -14.24 38.18 -11.81
CA LYS A 326 -14.47 39.57 -11.31
C LYS A 326 -14.57 39.75 -9.80
N ASP A 327 -14.71 38.67 -9.01
CA ASP A 327 -14.77 38.78 -7.54
C ASP A 327 -13.53 38.22 -6.81
N THR A 328 -12.50 37.77 -7.53
CA THR A 328 -11.24 37.29 -6.93
C THR A 328 -10.43 38.41 -6.24
N ALA A 329 -10.65 39.68 -6.61
CA ALA A 329 -9.93 40.81 -6.03
C ALA A 329 -10.34 41.13 -4.57
N ALA A 330 -11.52 40.70 -4.12
CA ALA A 330 -11.99 40.93 -2.75
C ALA A 330 -11.51 39.83 -1.78
N LEU A 331 -11.41 38.58 -2.23
CA LEU A 331 -10.95 37.43 -1.43
C LEU A 331 -9.42 37.39 -1.25
N LEU A 332 -8.65 37.91 -2.21
CA LEU A 332 -7.19 37.98 -2.14
C LEU A 332 -6.64 39.03 -1.14
N LYS A 333 -7.50 39.90 -0.58
CA LYS A 333 -7.05 40.93 0.39
C LYS A 333 -6.69 40.37 1.77
N ASN A 334 -7.08 39.13 2.09
CA ASN A 334 -6.89 38.55 3.42
C ASN A 334 -5.89 37.38 3.51
N LEU A 335 -5.28 36.95 2.39
CA LEU A 335 -4.17 36.00 2.38
C LEU A 335 -2.86 36.75 2.16
N LYS A 336 -2.24 37.20 3.25
CA LYS A 336 -0.84 37.64 3.21
C LYS A 336 0.06 36.40 3.10
N ILE A 337 0.23 35.90 1.88
CA ILE A 337 1.32 34.97 1.55
C ILE A 337 2.63 35.74 1.84
N LYS A 338 3.46 35.24 2.78
CA LYS A 338 4.83 35.75 2.93
C LYS A 338 5.51 35.60 1.57
N LYS A 339 5.85 36.72 0.93
CA LYS A 339 6.78 36.70 -0.20
C LYS A 339 8.06 36.02 0.27
N ILE A 340 8.70 35.24 -0.61
CA ILE A 340 10.07 34.78 -0.43
C ILE A 340 10.92 36.06 -0.35
N ASP A 341 11.26 36.48 0.86
CA ASP A 341 12.06 37.68 1.09
C ASP A 341 13.52 37.25 1.04
N THR A 342 14.17 37.48 -0.09
CA THR A 342 15.60 37.15 -0.32
C THR A 342 16.56 38.03 0.49
N GLY A 343 16.04 38.86 1.41
CA GLY A 343 16.81 39.86 2.16
C GLY A 343 17.26 39.47 3.57
N ARG A 344 16.66 38.47 4.24
CA ARG A 344 17.06 38.08 5.61
C ARG A 344 16.50 36.71 5.98
N ALA A 345 17.37 35.69 6.11
CA ALA A 345 16.94 34.38 6.60
C ALA A 345 16.31 34.52 8.00
N SER A 346 15.08 34.05 8.15
CA SER A 346 14.40 34.00 9.44
C SER A 346 15.06 32.95 10.35
N ALA A 347 14.78 33.05 11.65
CA ALA A 347 15.32 32.12 12.65
C ALA A 347 14.61 30.75 12.68
N ARG A 348 13.75 30.44 11.70
CA ARG A 348 12.84 29.29 11.72
C ARG A 348 12.81 28.52 10.40
N ALA A 349 12.31 27.30 10.48
CA ALA A 349 12.09 26.42 9.34
C ALA A 349 10.60 26.11 9.20
N LEU A 350 10.08 26.18 7.97
CA LEU A 350 8.69 25.95 7.67
C LEU A 350 8.40 24.45 7.54
N LEU A 351 7.32 23.98 8.15
CA LEU A 351 6.77 22.64 7.92
C LEU A 351 5.65 22.73 6.88
N ASP A 352 5.91 22.29 5.66
CA ASP A 352 5.00 22.52 4.53
C ASP A 352 4.36 21.22 4.03
N SER A 353 3.04 21.16 4.05
CA SER A 353 2.25 20.05 3.48
C SER A 353 2.12 20.12 1.96
N GLY A 354 2.29 21.30 1.36
CA GLY A 354 2.27 21.52 -0.10
C GLY A 354 3.61 21.26 -0.78
N ALA A 355 4.71 21.21 -0.01
CA ALA A 355 6.04 20.96 -0.56
C ALA A 355 6.23 19.48 -0.96
N THR A 356 6.55 19.25 -2.23
CA THR A 356 6.86 17.91 -2.77
C THR A 356 8.29 17.45 -2.46
N ALA A 357 9.18 18.39 -2.12
CA ALA A 357 10.57 18.15 -1.73
C ALA A 357 10.98 19.12 -0.61
N CYS A 358 11.97 18.73 0.20
CA CYS A 358 12.58 19.65 1.16
C CYS A 358 13.42 20.69 0.42
N MET A 359 13.66 21.85 1.04
CA MET A 359 14.51 22.90 0.50
C MET A 359 15.40 23.51 1.58
N ARG A 360 16.67 23.79 1.26
CA ARG A 360 17.59 24.51 2.15
C ARG A 360 18.70 25.22 1.35
N THR A 361 19.39 26.15 2.00
CA THR A 361 20.64 26.70 1.49
C THR A 361 21.68 25.59 1.30
N ALA A 362 22.42 25.64 0.19
CA ALA A 362 23.51 24.74 -0.08
C ALA A 362 24.69 24.96 0.88
N ARG A 363 25.37 23.89 1.24
CA ARG A 363 26.64 23.94 1.98
C ARG A 363 27.77 24.39 1.05
N PRO A 364 28.86 24.96 1.57
CA PRO A 364 30.01 25.35 0.75
C PRO A 364 30.51 24.18 -0.11
N GLY A 365 30.54 24.38 -1.44
CA GLY A 365 30.98 23.36 -2.41
C GLY A 365 29.96 22.26 -2.75
N GLU A 366 28.74 22.31 -2.20
CA GLU A 366 27.73 21.27 -2.41
C GLU A 366 27.10 21.32 -3.81
N LEU A 367 26.97 22.51 -4.41
CA LEU A 367 26.28 22.73 -5.68
C LEU A 367 27.01 22.16 -6.91
N THR A 368 28.31 21.88 -6.80
CA THR A 368 29.15 21.48 -7.94
C THR A 368 28.78 20.07 -8.42
N GLY A 369 28.33 19.98 -9.68
CA GLY A 369 28.03 18.72 -10.35
C GLY A 369 26.66 18.11 -10.02
N LEU A 370 25.76 18.86 -9.37
CA LEU A 370 24.41 18.38 -9.08
C LEU A 370 23.44 18.63 -10.24
N PRO A 371 22.47 17.72 -10.48
CA PRO A 371 21.45 17.89 -11.51
C PRO A 371 20.54 19.07 -11.19
N GLU A 372 20.16 19.83 -12.22
CA GLU A 372 19.16 20.90 -12.12
C GLU A 372 17.75 20.34 -12.35
N ARG A 373 16.78 20.86 -11.59
CA ARG A 373 15.37 20.54 -11.68
C ARG A 373 14.56 21.82 -11.70
N THR A 374 13.63 21.91 -12.65
CA THR A 374 12.64 22.99 -12.68
C THR A 374 11.55 22.72 -11.65
N VAL A 375 11.28 23.70 -10.79
CA VAL A 375 10.30 23.65 -9.72
C VAL A 375 9.25 24.73 -9.97
N GLN A 376 7.97 24.34 -9.93
CA GLN A 376 6.83 25.24 -10.02
C GLN A 376 6.65 25.94 -8.67
N LEU A 377 6.78 27.27 -8.65
CA LEU A 377 6.44 28.10 -7.50
C LEU A 377 5.06 28.72 -7.72
N ALA A 378 4.47 29.26 -6.65
CA ALA A 378 3.19 29.97 -6.73
C ALA A 378 3.22 31.17 -7.70
N GLN A 379 4.41 31.69 -8.02
CA GLN A 379 4.63 32.74 -9.02
C GLN A 379 5.79 32.38 -9.96
N GLY A 380 5.55 31.42 -10.86
CA GLY A 380 6.47 31.08 -11.95
C GLY A 380 7.32 29.84 -11.70
N GLU A 381 8.33 29.63 -12.54
CA GLU A 381 9.22 28.47 -12.49
C GLU A 381 10.64 28.89 -12.13
N VAL A 382 11.29 28.13 -11.25
CA VAL A 382 12.69 28.34 -10.88
C VAL A 382 13.47 27.04 -11.06
N ARG A 383 14.70 27.13 -11.58
CA ARG A 383 15.62 26.00 -11.68
C ARG A 383 16.49 25.93 -10.44
N LEU A 384 16.39 24.82 -9.72
CA LEU A 384 17.14 24.54 -8.49
C LEU A 384 17.97 23.27 -8.65
N ARG A 385 19.09 23.17 -7.94
CA ARG A 385 19.89 21.93 -7.92
C ARG A 385 19.33 20.96 -6.90
N VAL A 386 19.37 19.67 -7.20
CA VAL A 386 18.84 18.62 -6.31
C VAL A 386 19.98 17.73 -5.85
N ASN A 387 20.09 17.52 -4.55
CA ASN A 387 21.06 16.56 -4.01
C ASN A 387 20.58 15.11 -4.15
N GLU A 388 21.46 14.16 -3.80
CA GLU A 388 21.14 12.74 -3.87
C GLU A 388 19.93 12.35 -2.99
N GLY A 389 19.68 13.06 -1.90
CA GLY A 389 18.52 12.85 -1.02
C GLY A 389 17.20 13.42 -1.56
N GLY A 390 17.21 14.09 -2.71
CA GLY A 390 16.02 14.71 -3.31
C GLY A 390 15.67 16.10 -2.75
N THR A 391 16.54 16.71 -1.95
CA THR A 391 16.38 18.07 -1.40
C THR A 391 16.81 19.10 -2.42
N LEU A 392 16.02 20.16 -2.56
CA LEU A 392 16.30 21.33 -3.40
C LEU A 392 17.30 22.25 -2.70
N LEU A 393 18.34 22.66 -3.43
CA LEU A 393 19.43 23.49 -2.92
C LEU A 393 19.47 24.85 -3.61
N THR A 394 19.63 25.90 -2.81
CA THR A 394 19.79 27.29 -3.27
C THR A 394 21.20 27.80 -2.96
N SER A 395 21.75 28.67 -3.81
CA SER A 395 22.99 29.41 -3.51
C SER A 395 22.74 30.58 -2.55
N GLU A 396 21.58 31.21 -2.66
CA GLU A 396 21.18 32.31 -1.78
C GLU A 396 20.65 31.77 -0.44
N PRO A 397 20.89 32.48 0.68
CA PRO A 397 20.33 32.11 1.98
C PRO A 397 18.80 32.08 1.95
N VAL A 398 18.21 30.93 2.26
CA VAL A 398 16.75 30.75 2.36
C VAL A 398 16.38 30.10 3.69
N ASP A 399 15.13 30.29 4.07
CA ASP A 399 14.53 29.57 5.19
C ASP A 399 14.30 28.10 4.80
N PRO A 400 14.70 27.13 5.65
CA PRO A 400 14.51 25.74 5.33
C PRO A 400 13.02 25.39 5.24
N ILE A 401 12.66 24.60 4.23
CA ILE A 401 11.32 24.03 4.08
C ILE A 401 11.42 22.52 4.28
N VAL A 402 10.72 22.00 5.29
CA VAL A 402 10.59 20.57 5.56
C VAL A 402 9.28 20.09 4.96
N SER A 403 9.35 19.18 3.97
CA SER A 403 8.15 18.57 3.41
C SER A 403 7.51 17.64 4.44
N LEU A 404 6.27 17.93 4.85
CA LEU A 404 5.54 17.09 5.79
C LEU A 404 5.28 15.69 5.22
N HIS A 405 5.09 15.57 3.91
CA HIS A 405 4.95 14.27 3.25
C HIS A 405 6.21 13.41 3.43
N LYS A 406 7.39 14.00 3.19
CA LYS A 406 8.69 13.33 3.38
C LYS A 406 8.97 13.03 4.86
N LEU A 407 8.55 13.91 5.76
CA LEU A 407 8.69 13.72 7.20
C LEU A 407 7.85 12.54 7.70
N CYS A 408 6.62 12.39 7.21
CA CYS A 408 5.78 11.22 7.52
C CYS A 408 6.34 9.91 6.97
N GLN A 409 7.02 9.93 5.81
CA GLN A 409 7.66 8.74 5.23
C GLN A 409 8.75 8.14 6.13
N ILE A 410 9.41 8.97 6.94
CA ILE A 410 10.44 8.53 7.89
C ILE A 410 9.88 8.21 9.30
N GLY A 411 8.55 8.10 9.42
CA GLY A 411 7.86 7.60 10.63
C GLY A 411 7.37 8.65 11.61
N TYR A 412 7.52 9.95 11.31
CA TYR A 412 6.94 11.01 12.15
C TYR A 412 5.42 11.09 11.94
N ARG A 413 4.69 11.41 13.01
CA ARG A 413 3.25 11.69 12.97
C ARG A 413 3.01 13.17 13.12
N VAL A 414 2.10 13.69 12.32
CA VAL A 414 1.70 15.11 12.34
C VAL A 414 0.21 15.16 12.67
N ASP A 415 -0.10 15.63 13.87
CA ASP A 415 -1.47 15.76 14.36
C ASP A 415 -1.86 17.25 14.35
N TRP A 416 -3.06 17.55 13.86
CA TRP A 416 -3.62 18.91 13.90
C TRP A 416 -4.80 18.94 14.85
N SER A 417 -4.77 19.82 15.85
CA SER A 417 -5.85 19.97 16.82
C SER A 417 -6.28 21.43 16.95
N ARG A 418 -7.56 21.64 17.28
CA ARG A 418 -8.15 22.98 17.44
C ARG A 418 -7.57 23.74 18.62
N GLU A 419 -7.23 23.04 19.70
CA GLU A 419 -6.68 23.61 20.94
C GLU A 419 -5.15 23.58 21.01
N GLY A 420 -4.51 22.60 20.35
CA GLY A 420 -3.06 22.35 20.44
C GLY A 420 -2.25 22.63 19.17
N GLY A 421 -2.88 23.18 18.11
CA GLY A 421 -2.21 23.50 16.84
C GLY A 421 -1.63 22.26 16.12
N CYS A 422 -0.61 22.50 15.27
CA CYS A 422 0.18 21.44 14.64
C CYS A 422 1.12 20.82 15.67
N GLN A 423 1.01 19.52 15.89
CA GLN A 423 1.90 18.75 16.75
C GLN A 423 2.64 17.72 15.91
N VAL A 424 3.97 17.74 15.96
CA VAL A 424 4.79 16.73 15.30
C VAL A 424 5.37 15.79 16.36
N ARG A 425 4.99 14.52 16.28
CA ARG A 425 5.39 13.46 17.19
C ARG A 425 6.33 12.49 16.49
N CYS A 426 7.39 12.11 17.19
CA CYS A 426 8.35 11.12 16.71
C CYS A 426 8.21 9.85 17.55
N PRO A 427 8.21 8.64 16.95
CA PRO A 427 8.25 7.40 17.69
C PRO A 427 9.44 7.37 18.69
N GLY A 428 9.11 7.23 19.98
CA GLY A 428 10.08 7.14 21.07
C GLY A 428 10.88 8.43 21.38
N ARG A 429 10.46 9.61 20.91
CA ARG A 429 11.04 10.91 21.35
C ARG A 429 9.93 11.83 21.87
N MET A 430 10.30 12.87 22.61
CA MET A 430 9.37 13.96 22.91
C MET A 430 8.86 14.61 21.63
N ALA A 431 7.62 15.11 21.68
CA ALA A 431 7.02 15.87 20.60
C ALA A 431 7.88 17.09 20.27
N LEU A 432 8.04 17.37 18.97
CA LEU A 432 8.75 18.56 18.51
C LEU A 432 7.96 19.80 18.92
N ARG A 433 8.68 20.83 19.34
CA ARG A 433 8.08 22.13 19.64
C ARG A 433 7.79 22.87 18.34
N VAL A 434 6.53 22.93 17.98
CA VAL A 434 6.03 23.63 16.79
C VAL A 434 5.48 24.98 17.20
N TYR A 435 5.91 26.03 16.50
CA TYR A 435 5.38 27.37 16.60
C TYR A 435 4.41 27.60 15.45
N THR A 436 3.44 28.49 15.63
CA THR A 436 2.56 28.92 14.54
C THR A 436 2.86 30.38 14.26
N ASP A 437 3.28 30.70 13.03
CA ASP A 437 3.45 32.07 12.57
C ASP A 437 2.57 32.30 11.33
N ASN A 438 1.66 33.28 11.39
CA ASN A 438 0.65 33.54 10.36
C ASN A 438 -0.17 32.31 9.91
N GLY A 439 -0.42 31.37 10.82
CA GLY A 439 -1.16 30.13 10.53
C GLY A 439 -0.32 29.00 9.95
N CYS A 440 0.96 29.24 9.67
CA CYS A 440 1.89 28.22 9.18
C CYS A 440 2.68 27.59 10.36
N PRO A 441 2.83 26.26 10.38
CA PRO A 441 3.62 25.58 11.39
C PRO A 441 5.12 25.71 11.09
N GLU A 442 5.87 26.21 12.07
CA GLU A 442 7.31 26.44 11.97
C GLU A 442 8.03 25.78 13.16
N VAL A 443 9.26 25.32 12.92
CA VAL A 443 10.17 24.83 13.97
C VAL A 443 11.41 25.70 14.05
N GLU A 444 12.21 25.53 15.10
CA GLU A 444 13.53 26.16 15.17
C GLU A 444 14.36 25.78 13.94
N ARG A 445 15.09 26.74 13.38
CA ARG A 445 15.85 26.55 12.13
C ARG A 445 16.77 25.33 12.18
N GLN A 446 17.49 25.13 13.28
CA GLN A 446 18.39 23.99 13.43
C GLN A 446 17.63 22.66 13.46
N ALA A 447 16.53 22.60 14.20
CA ALA A 447 15.66 21.41 14.22
C ALA A 447 15.12 21.08 12.82
N GLY A 448 14.72 22.10 12.04
CA GLY A 448 14.30 21.90 10.65
C GLY A 448 15.41 21.36 9.75
N LEU A 449 16.63 21.85 9.89
CA LEU A 449 17.79 21.33 9.15
C LEU A 449 18.12 19.88 9.52
N ASP A 450 18.03 19.54 10.81
CA ASP A 450 18.25 18.18 11.29
C ASP A 450 17.18 17.21 10.72
N LEU A 451 15.92 17.64 10.64
CA LEU A 451 14.84 16.87 9.99
C LEU A 451 15.10 16.66 8.49
N ILE A 452 15.54 17.70 7.79
CA ILE A 452 15.92 17.58 6.37
C ILE A 452 17.07 16.59 6.21
N GLN A 453 18.05 16.60 7.11
CA GLN A 453 19.16 15.65 7.08
C GLN A 453 18.69 14.21 7.34
N GLU A 454 17.78 13.97 8.29
CA GLU A 454 17.18 12.65 8.52
C GLU A 454 16.45 12.14 7.26
N ILE A 455 15.68 13.01 6.60
CA ILE A 455 14.99 12.70 5.34
C ILE A 455 15.99 12.38 4.21
N GLU A 456 17.03 13.20 4.03
CA GLU A 456 18.07 12.99 3.01
C GLU A 456 18.74 11.62 3.17
N VAL A 457 19.13 11.28 4.39
CA VAL A 457 19.73 9.98 4.72
C VAL A 457 18.76 8.86 4.40
N PHE A 458 17.49 8.96 4.81
CA PHE A 458 16.49 7.94 4.54
C PHE A 458 16.27 7.73 3.04
N GLN A 459 16.17 8.79 2.24
CA GLN A 459 15.96 8.67 0.79
C GLN A 459 17.15 8.02 0.09
N VAL A 460 18.38 8.24 0.58
CA VAL A 460 19.57 7.53 0.10
C VAL A 460 19.52 6.06 0.53
N LEU A 461 19.14 5.75 1.77
CA LEU A 461 19.02 4.39 2.28
C LEU A 461 17.90 3.58 1.61
N ALA A 462 16.77 4.21 1.29
CA ALA A 462 15.64 3.58 0.61
C ALA A 462 15.98 3.09 -0.81
N ARG A 463 17.13 3.51 -1.37
CA ARG A 463 17.68 2.98 -2.63
C ARG A 463 18.40 1.66 -2.46
N ILE A 464 18.62 1.19 -1.24
CA ILE A 464 19.11 -0.17 -0.99
C ILE A 464 17.91 -1.10 -1.25
N PRO A 465 17.91 -1.90 -2.32
CA PRO A 465 16.79 -2.78 -2.61
C PRO A 465 16.64 -3.82 -1.50
N VAL A 466 15.45 -3.86 -0.92
CA VAL A 466 15.03 -4.83 0.09
C VAL A 466 14.07 -5.79 -0.60
N THR A 467 14.60 -6.84 -1.22
CA THR A 467 13.81 -7.89 -1.83
C THR A 467 14.28 -9.24 -1.33
N SER A 468 13.44 -9.97 -0.61
CA SER A 468 13.74 -11.33 -0.12
C SER A 468 13.74 -12.39 -1.23
N SER A 469 13.42 -12.01 -2.46
CA SER A 469 13.42 -12.87 -3.64
C SER A 469 14.69 -12.64 -4.46
N TYR A 470 15.42 -13.71 -4.76
CA TYR A 470 16.60 -13.69 -5.62
C TYR A 470 16.50 -14.76 -6.71
N ASP A 471 17.08 -14.47 -7.88
CA ASP A 471 17.32 -15.41 -8.96
C ASP A 471 18.54 -16.27 -8.62
N ALA A 472 18.27 -17.53 -8.29
CA ALA A 472 19.29 -18.50 -7.94
C ALA A 472 20.38 -18.68 -9.01
N SER A 473 20.15 -18.34 -10.27
CA SER A 473 21.17 -18.47 -11.33
C SER A 473 22.20 -17.34 -11.31
N LYS A 474 21.88 -16.19 -10.69
CA LYS A 474 22.69 -14.96 -10.74
C LYS A 474 23.52 -14.69 -9.48
N VAL A 475 23.35 -15.50 -8.44
CA VAL A 475 24.08 -15.37 -7.18
C VAL A 475 25.54 -15.81 -7.37
N ALA A 476 26.49 -15.09 -6.75
CA ALA A 476 27.93 -15.36 -6.84
C ALA A 476 28.38 -16.79 -6.48
N TRP A 477 27.60 -17.53 -5.69
CA TRP A 477 27.96 -18.86 -5.20
C TRP A 477 27.29 -20.01 -5.94
N ASN A 478 28.03 -21.10 -6.12
CA ASN A 478 27.53 -22.26 -6.84
C ASN A 478 26.39 -22.97 -6.06
N ARG A 479 25.61 -23.80 -6.79
CA ARG A 479 24.44 -24.50 -6.23
C ARG A 479 24.79 -25.38 -5.02
N ARG A 480 25.98 -25.99 -5.00
CA ARG A 480 26.43 -26.87 -3.91
C ARG A 480 26.68 -26.07 -2.64
N GLN A 481 27.46 -24.99 -2.71
CA GLN A 481 27.74 -24.08 -1.59
C GLN A 481 26.45 -23.55 -0.99
N ARG A 482 25.54 -23.03 -1.83
CA ARG A 482 24.26 -22.50 -1.36
C ARG A 482 23.39 -23.55 -0.67
N ARG A 483 23.28 -24.75 -1.24
CA ARG A 483 22.55 -25.87 -0.61
C ARG A 483 23.15 -26.28 0.74
N THR A 484 24.47 -26.26 0.85
CA THR A 484 25.16 -26.56 2.11
C THR A 484 24.79 -25.52 3.17
N TRP A 485 24.94 -24.23 2.86
CA TRP A 485 24.65 -23.16 3.82
C TRP A 485 23.18 -23.10 4.23
N LEU A 486 22.27 -23.26 3.25
CA LEU A 486 20.82 -23.33 3.50
C LEU A 486 20.39 -24.60 4.24
N ARG A 487 21.28 -25.55 4.55
CA ARG A 487 21.00 -26.72 5.41
C ARG A 487 21.68 -26.62 6.77
N SER A 488 22.63 -25.70 6.93
CA SER A 488 23.33 -25.45 8.19
C SER A 488 22.37 -25.04 9.29
N LYS A 489 22.70 -25.43 10.53
CA LYS A 489 21.97 -24.98 11.73
C LYS A 489 22.43 -23.61 12.22
N ALA A 490 23.68 -23.26 11.94
CA ALA A 490 24.27 -21.96 12.28
C ALA A 490 25.13 -21.44 11.13
N ILE A 491 25.03 -20.14 10.87
CA ILE A 491 25.79 -19.46 9.81
C ILE A 491 26.43 -18.22 10.43
N ALA A 492 27.75 -18.08 10.28
CA ALA A 492 28.44 -16.82 10.49
C ALA A 492 28.71 -16.18 9.14
N LEU A 493 28.43 -14.90 8.98
CA LEU A 493 28.73 -14.14 7.76
C LEU A 493 29.93 -13.24 8.04
N HIS A 494 31.00 -13.37 7.27
CA HIS A 494 32.17 -12.51 7.35
C HIS A 494 32.26 -11.64 6.09
N LEU A 495 31.83 -10.40 6.21
CA LEU A 495 31.88 -9.40 5.14
C LEU A 495 33.23 -8.68 5.14
N PHE A 496 33.72 -8.37 3.95
CA PHE A 496 35.04 -7.76 3.72
C PHE A 496 36.17 -8.63 4.26
N SER A 497 36.04 -9.96 4.09
CA SER A 497 36.88 -10.97 4.74
C SER A 497 38.34 -11.00 4.27
N GLY A 498 38.65 -10.34 3.15
CA GLY A 498 39.93 -10.49 2.48
C GLY A 498 40.04 -11.80 1.70
N PRO A 499 41.19 -12.01 1.01
CA PRO A 499 41.42 -13.15 0.12
C PRO A 499 41.64 -14.48 0.86
N GLN A 500 42.00 -14.46 2.15
CA GLN A 500 42.32 -15.65 2.93
C GLN A 500 41.07 -16.31 3.55
N LYS A 501 40.14 -16.77 2.70
CA LYS A 501 38.85 -17.34 3.13
C LYS A 501 38.98 -18.66 3.90
N LYS A 502 39.97 -19.50 3.54
CA LYS A 502 40.21 -20.81 4.17
C LYS A 502 40.43 -20.75 5.68
N PHE A 503 40.99 -19.64 6.18
CA PHE A 503 41.21 -19.44 7.62
C PHE A 503 39.91 -19.46 8.43
N TRP A 504 38.79 -19.06 7.81
CA TRP A 504 37.49 -18.92 8.46
C TRP A 504 36.62 -20.17 8.32
N GLU A 505 37.08 -21.20 7.61
CA GLU A 505 36.35 -22.46 7.49
C GLU A 505 36.21 -23.13 8.86
N LEU A 506 34.97 -23.43 9.24
CA LEU A 506 34.68 -24.08 10.51
C LEU A 506 34.81 -25.59 10.35
N PRO A 507 35.47 -26.30 11.29
CA PRO A 507 35.61 -27.76 11.23
C PRO A 507 34.32 -28.52 11.57
N ARG A 508 33.23 -27.82 11.94
CA ARG A 508 31.96 -28.43 12.37
C ARG A 508 31.01 -28.60 11.19
N GLN A 509 30.46 -29.80 11.01
CA GLN A 509 29.58 -30.15 9.89
C GLN A 509 28.24 -29.39 9.84
N ASN A 510 27.79 -28.79 10.95
CA ASN A 510 26.49 -28.13 11.06
C ASN A 510 26.57 -26.60 11.20
N ALA A 511 27.77 -26.02 11.10
CA ALA A 511 27.99 -24.58 11.19
C ALA A 511 28.96 -24.11 10.12
N HIS A 512 28.64 -23.02 9.42
CA HIS A 512 29.45 -22.51 8.32
C HIS A 512 29.78 -21.04 8.49
N CYS A 513 31.00 -20.64 8.14
CA CYS A 513 31.37 -19.25 7.93
C CYS A 513 31.31 -18.93 6.44
N VAL A 514 30.45 -17.98 6.05
CA VAL A 514 30.32 -17.48 4.68
C VAL A 514 31.18 -16.23 4.57
N CYS A 515 32.31 -16.34 3.87
CA CYS A 515 33.21 -15.22 3.62
C CYS A 515 32.84 -14.51 2.32
N VAL A 516 32.55 -13.21 2.42
CA VAL A 516 32.18 -12.35 1.30
C VAL A 516 33.21 -11.24 1.18
N ASP A 517 33.78 -11.09 0.00
CA ASP A 517 34.73 -10.01 -0.31
C ASP A 517 34.42 -9.41 -1.68
N ILE A 518 35.33 -8.59 -2.21
CA ILE A 518 35.19 -7.90 -3.50
C ILE A 518 34.80 -8.85 -4.65
N GLN A 519 35.25 -10.10 -4.63
CA GLN A 519 34.96 -11.11 -5.67
C GLN A 519 33.48 -11.49 -5.76
N GLU A 520 32.78 -11.52 -4.63
CA GLU A 520 31.37 -11.90 -4.58
C GLU A 520 30.42 -10.74 -4.90
N ASN A 521 30.96 -9.51 -5.03
CA ASN A 521 30.21 -8.30 -5.31
C ASN A 521 28.96 -8.09 -4.42
N LEU A 522 29.17 -7.64 -3.19
CA LEU A 522 28.06 -7.33 -2.28
C LEU A 522 27.16 -6.18 -2.76
N LEU A 523 27.53 -5.42 -3.81
CA LEU A 523 26.65 -4.42 -4.43
C LEU A 523 25.64 -5.03 -5.39
N ASP A 524 25.86 -6.26 -5.86
CA ASP A 524 24.88 -6.98 -6.67
C ASP A 524 23.66 -7.34 -5.83
N ASP A 525 22.47 -6.99 -6.32
CA ASP A 525 21.22 -7.17 -5.59
C ASP A 525 20.87 -8.63 -5.41
N GLN A 526 21.19 -9.50 -6.38
CA GLN A 526 20.88 -10.93 -6.28
C GLN A 526 21.72 -11.60 -5.19
N THR A 527 23.00 -11.24 -5.13
CA THR A 527 23.93 -11.71 -4.09
C THR A 527 23.51 -11.20 -2.72
N PHE A 528 23.15 -9.92 -2.62
CA PHE A 528 22.68 -9.34 -1.35
C PHE A 528 21.35 -9.96 -0.88
N SER A 529 20.37 -10.10 -1.75
CA SER A 529 19.08 -10.76 -1.46
C SER A 529 19.24 -12.23 -1.02
N PHE A 530 20.24 -12.95 -1.57
CA PHE A 530 20.57 -14.28 -1.05
C PHE A 530 21.07 -14.24 0.40
N LEU A 531 21.98 -13.32 0.73
CA LEU A 531 22.45 -13.13 2.11
C LEU A 531 21.31 -12.70 3.05
N GLU A 532 20.44 -11.82 2.58
CA GLU A 532 19.24 -11.39 3.29
C GLU A 532 18.30 -12.57 3.58
N SER A 533 18.10 -13.48 2.63
CA SER A 533 17.31 -14.70 2.85
C SER A 533 17.91 -15.61 3.95
N MET A 534 19.25 -15.60 4.11
CA MET A 534 19.90 -16.32 5.21
C MET A 534 19.67 -15.64 6.56
N ALA A 535 19.70 -14.30 6.60
CA ALA A 535 19.39 -13.53 7.81
C ALA A 535 17.94 -13.76 8.25
N LEU A 536 16.98 -13.65 7.33
CA LEU A 536 15.55 -13.88 7.56
C LEU A 536 15.24 -15.31 8.02
N SER A 537 16.12 -16.27 7.74
CA SER A 537 15.92 -17.66 8.16
C SER A 537 16.16 -17.91 9.65
N GLY A 538 16.64 -16.91 10.40
CA GLY A 538 16.97 -17.05 11.82
C GLY A 538 18.23 -17.88 12.12
N ARG A 539 18.96 -18.31 11.08
CA ARG A 539 20.17 -19.16 11.21
C ARG A 539 21.47 -18.37 11.16
N LEU A 540 21.40 -17.10 10.79
CA LEU A 540 22.54 -16.19 10.79
C LEU A 540 22.86 -15.78 12.24
N CYS A 541 23.90 -16.39 12.82
CA CYS A 541 24.27 -16.16 14.22
C CYS A 541 25.27 -15.02 14.39
N ALA A 542 26.05 -14.66 13.37
CA ALA A 542 27.04 -13.59 13.49
C ALA A 542 27.25 -12.86 12.17
N VAL A 543 27.44 -11.54 12.23
CA VAL A 543 27.88 -10.70 11.11
C VAL A 543 29.22 -10.07 11.48
N LEU A 544 30.31 -10.61 10.93
CA LEU A 544 31.67 -10.13 11.11
C LEU A 544 31.99 -9.16 9.97
N GLY A 545 32.60 -8.02 10.27
CA GLY A 545 33.06 -7.10 9.23
C GLY A 545 33.35 -5.71 9.78
N GLY A 546 34.19 -4.98 9.05
CA GLY A 546 34.45 -3.56 9.29
C GLY A 546 33.96 -2.72 8.11
N PRO A 547 33.76 -1.42 8.30
CA PRO A 547 33.44 -0.54 7.19
C PRO A 547 34.56 -0.58 6.14
N PRO A 548 34.25 -0.42 4.84
CA PRO A 548 35.26 -0.52 3.79
C PRO A 548 36.48 0.39 4.06
N CYS A 549 37.65 -0.24 4.21
CA CYS A 549 38.90 0.47 4.51
C CYS A 549 39.26 1.48 3.42
N LYS A 550 38.72 1.32 2.20
CA LYS A 550 38.91 2.26 1.10
C LYS A 550 38.48 3.66 1.49
N THR A 551 37.35 3.90 2.14
CA THR A 551 36.95 5.28 2.55
C THR A 551 36.96 5.53 4.05
N PHE A 552 36.90 4.48 4.89
CA PHE A 552 36.80 4.62 6.36
C PHE A 552 38.11 4.41 7.12
N SER A 553 39.23 4.07 6.45
CA SER A 553 40.47 3.74 7.14
C SER A 553 41.07 4.92 7.91
N LEU A 554 41.42 4.64 9.17
CA LEU A 554 42.13 5.56 10.06
C LEU A 554 43.56 5.86 9.56
N SER A 555 44.15 4.95 8.77
CA SER A 555 45.47 5.11 8.17
C SER A 555 45.54 6.29 7.20
N ARG A 556 44.41 6.76 6.66
CA ARG A 556 44.38 7.96 5.79
C ARG A 556 44.81 9.25 6.52
N TYR A 557 44.84 9.24 7.86
CA TYR A 557 45.31 10.34 8.70
C TYR A 557 46.78 10.22 9.14
N MET A 558 47.49 9.20 8.68
CA MET A 558 48.89 8.92 9.04
C MET A 558 49.86 9.65 8.07
N PRO A 559 51.20 9.61 8.29
CA PRO A 559 52.22 10.46 7.62
C PRO A 559 52.22 10.41 6.07
N PRO A 560 52.98 11.29 5.37
CA PRO A 560 52.84 11.51 3.93
C PRO A 560 53.15 10.25 3.10
N GLY A 561 52.37 10.04 2.03
CA GLY A 561 52.47 8.89 1.13
C GLY A 561 51.20 8.02 1.08
N LEU A 562 50.24 8.23 1.99
CA LEU A 562 48.95 7.55 1.97
C LEU A 562 47.85 8.39 1.32
N PRO A 563 46.81 7.74 0.75
CA PRO A 563 45.64 8.44 0.23
C PRO A 563 45.00 9.36 1.28
N ARG A 564 44.67 10.59 0.89
CA ARG A 564 44.12 11.60 1.80
C ARG A 564 42.81 11.15 2.47
N PRO A 565 42.45 11.68 3.65
CA PRO A 565 41.16 11.41 4.29
C PRO A 565 39.98 11.84 3.41
N LEU A 566 38.98 10.95 3.26
CA LEU A 566 37.74 11.27 2.53
C LEU A 566 36.56 11.58 3.46
N ARG A 567 36.61 11.08 4.70
CA ARG A 567 35.59 11.25 5.73
C ARG A 567 36.25 11.79 6.99
N GLY A 568 35.59 12.72 7.67
CA GLY A 568 35.97 13.24 8.98
C GLY A 568 35.48 12.40 10.16
N ARG A 569 35.79 12.83 11.39
CA ARG A 569 35.30 12.19 12.63
C ARG A 569 34.18 12.96 13.32
N SER A 570 33.84 14.14 12.82
CA SER A 570 32.73 14.96 13.30
C SER A 570 31.44 14.58 12.57
N LYS A 571 30.29 14.85 13.18
CA LYS A 571 28.97 14.52 12.62
C LYS A 571 28.77 15.03 11.19
N ASP A 572 29.28 16.21 10.89
CA ASP A 572 29.10 16.88 9.59
C ASP A 572 30.02 16.36 8.49
N THR A 573 31.11 15.68 8.87
CA THR A 573 32.18 15.28 7.94
C THR A 573 32.34 13.78 7.82
N GLN A 574 31.72 12.98 8.71
CA GLN A 574 31.77 11.51 8.70
C GLN A 574 31.26 10.88 7.39
N TRP A 575 30.39 11.58 6.66
CA TRP A 575 29.84 11.08 5.41
C TRP A 575 30.63 11.52 4.17
N GLY A 576 31.61 12.40 4.33
CA GLY A 576 32.39 12.96 3.23
C GLY A 576 32.77 14.40 3.52
N PHE A 577 33.92 14.86 3.05
CA PHE A 577 34.23 16.29 3.04
C PHE A 577 33.52 17.03 1.91
N GLY A 578 33.27 18.33 2.08
CA GLY A 578 32.64 19.15 1.02
C GLY A 578 33.50 19.34 -0.23
N HIS A 579 34.83 19.20 -0.11
CA HIS A 579 35.81 19.46 -1.16
C HIS A 579 36.23 18.20 -1.95
N LEU A 580 35.44 17.14 -1.90
CA LEU A 580 35.75 15.89 -2.60
C LEU A 580 35.53 16.01 -4.12
N THR A 581 36.40 15.35 -4.88
CA THR A 581 36.23 15.18 -6.32
C THR A 581 35.03 14.27 -6.63
N PRO A 582 34.45 14.32 -7.85
CA PRO A 582 33.33 13.45 -8.21
C PRO A 582 33.62 11.95 -8.01
N SER A 583 34.82 11.48 -8.36
CA SER A 583 35.23 10.08 -8.16
C SER A 583 35.35 9.72 -6.68
N GLU A 584 35.83 10.63 -5.84
CA GLU A 584 35.86 10.41 -4.39
C GLU A 584 34.46 10.41 -3.79
N LYS A 585 33.55 11.27 -4.30
CA LYS A 585 32.12 11.27 -3.92
C LYS A 585 31.47 9.93 -4.25
N GLU A 586 31.67 9.42 -5.47
CA GLU A 586 31.16 8.10 -5.86
C GLU A 586 31.73 6.98 -4.98
N ALA A 587 33.02 7.03 -4.65
CA ALA A 587 33.65 6.05 -3.76
C ALA A 587 33.07 6.06 -2.34
N ILE A 588 32.83 7.24 -1.75
CA ILE A 588 32.18 7.33 -0.43
C ILE A 588 30.71 6.89 -0.49
N THR A 589 29.98 7.17 -1.57
CA THR A 589 28.60 6.71 -1.71
C THR A 589 28.55 5.18 -1.79
N THR A 590 29.39 4.59 -2.66
CA THR A 590 29.50 3.14 -2.84
C THR A 590 29.90 2.40 -1.56
N ASP A 591 30.96 2.86 -0.88
CA ASP A 591 31.40 2.26 0.38
C ASP A 591 30.37 2.47 1.51
N GLY A 592 29.61 3.56 1.46
CA GLY A 592 28.49 3.81 2.36
C GLY A 592 27.41 2.74 2.21
N VAL A 593 27.00 2.45 0.97
CA VAL A 593 26.03 1.39 0.66
C VAL A 593 26.50 0.03 1.17
N LEU A 594 27.77 -0.32 0.95
CA LEU A 594 28.35 -1.58 1.47
C LEU A 594 28.28 -1.67 2.99
N MET A 595 28.58 -0.57 3.70
CA MET A 595 28.49 -0.51 5.15
C MET A 595 27.03 -0.63 5.63
N PHE A 596 26.09 0.04 4.97
CA PHE A 596 24.67 -0.07 5.30
C PHE A 596 24.10 -1.46 5.00
N ARG A 597 24.51 -2.12 3.92
CA ARG A 597 24.16 -3.51 3.62
C ARG A 597 24.62 -4.47 4.72
N MET A 598 25.84 -4.27 5.26
CA MET A 598 26.32 -5.02 6.42
C MET A 598 25.44 -4.78 7.67
N VAL A 599 25.17 -3.51 7.99
CA VAL A 599 24.34 -3.15 9.16
C VAL A 599 22.93 -3.70 9.01
N TRP A 600 22.35 -3.65 7.81
CA TRP A 600 21.03 -4.19 7.51
C TRP A 600 20.93 -5.69 7.79
N LEU A 601 21.89 -6.49 7.32
CA LEU A 601 21.92 -7.93 7.58
C LEU A 601 22.02 -8.26 9.08
N TYR A 602 22.79 -7.46 9.83
CA TYR A 602 22.85 -7.57 11.28
C TYR A 602 21.51 -7.26 11.95
N LEU A 603 20.85 -6.16 11.56
CA LEU A 603 19.56 -5.77 12.13
C LEU A 603 18.47 -6.81 11.87
N ILE A 604 18.44 -7.41 10.68
CA ILE A 604 17.53 -8.53 10.39
C ILE A 604 17.85 -9.73 11.26
N ALA A 605 19.13 -10.09 11.42
CA ALA A 605 19.52 -11.23 12.25
C ALA A 605 19.11 -11.04 13.72
N GLU A 606 19.28 -9.84 14.27
CA GLU A 606 18.82 -9.47 15.62
C GLU A 606 17.29 -9.55 15.73
N ALA A 607 16.56 -8.97 14.78
CA ALA A 607 15.10 -9.01 14.80
C ALA A 607 14.56 -10.45 14.74
N MET A 608 15.17 -11.31 13.92
CA MET A 608 14.81 -12.73 13.85
C MET A 608 15.19 -13.50 15.10
N ALA A 609 16.31 -13.17 15.75
CA ALA A 609 16.69 -13.78 17.02
C ALA A 609 15.70 -13.43 18.13
N GLU A 610 15.21 -12.18 18.16
CA GLU A 610 14.16 -11.74 19.10
C GLU A 610 12.82 -12.44 18.81
N GLU A 611 12.40 -12.48 17.54
CA GLU A 611 11.14 -13.12 17.13
C GLU A 611 11.11 -14.64 17.42
N LEU A 612 12.25 -15.32 17.22
CA LEU A 612 12.41 -16.75 17.47
C LEU A 612 12.85 -17.10 18.89
N ASN A 613 12.96 -16.10 19.78
CA ASN A 613 13.39 -16.24 21.18
C ASN A 613 14.73 -17.00 21.32
N LEU A 614 15.69 -16.71 20.45
CA LEU A 614 17.02 -17.30 20.48
C LEU A 614 17.87 -16.64 21.59
N PRO A 615 18.82 -17.37 22.22
CA PRO A 615 19.65 -16.80 23.29
C PRO A 615 20.49 -15.61 22.80
N ARG A 616 20.49 -14.48 23.54
CA ARG A 616 21.26 -13.26 23.17
C ARG A 616 22.76 -13.48 22.98
N THR A 617 23.32 -14.51 23.62
CA THR A 617 24.71 -14.94 23.41
C THR A 617 25.03 -15.37 21.97
N TRP A 618 24.01 -15.58 21.12
CA TRP A 618 24.19 -15.85 19.70
C TRP A 618 24.79 -14.65 18.96
N LEU A 619 24.42 -13.41 19.31
CA LEU A 619 24.83 -12.19 18.59
C LEU A 619 25.69 -11.21 19.41
N ASP A 620 25.78 -11.39 20.74
CA ASP A 620 26.41 -10.48 21.72
C ASP A 620 27.88 -10.08 21.48
N ASN A 621 28.55 -10.56 20.42
CA ASN A 621 29.95 -10.24 20.12
C ASN A 621 30.24 -9.61 18.75
N THR A 622 29.26 -9.27 17.90
CA THR A 622 29.62 -8.99 16.49
C THR A 622 28.79 -7.93 15.76
N ILE A 623 29.00 -6.67 16.14
CA ILE A 623 29.49 -5.70 15.15
C ILE A 623 30.92 -5.37 15.55
N CYS A 624 31.87 -6.13 15.02
CA CYS A 624 33.28 -5.91 15.30
C CYS A 624 33.81 -4.77 14.42
N VAL A 625 33.44 -3.53 14.74
CA VAL A 625 34.07 -2.34 14.13
C VAL A 625 35.51 -2.25 14.63
N THR A 626 36.44 -2.94 13.95
CA THR A 626 37.82 -2.51 13.71
C THR A 626 38.64 -3.66 13.13
N GLY A 627 39.37 -3.39 12.05
CA GLY A 627 40.54 -4.17 11.60
C GLY A 627 41.71 -4.20 12.61
N ILE A 628 41.46 -3.87 13.87
CA ILE A 628 42.41 -3.93 14.99
C ILE A 628 42.22 -5.23 15.77
N LEU A 629 41.01 -5.81 15.86
CA LEU A 629 40.78 -7.04 16.63
C LEU A 629 41.45 -8.26 16.00
N THR A 630 41.55 -8.36 14.67
CA THR A 630 42.30 -9.43 14.00
C THR A 630 43.81 -9.32 14.24
N LYS A 631 44.38 -8.10 14.29
CA LYS A 631 45.80 -7.88 14.66
C LYS A 631 46.05 -7.99 16.16
N ALA A 632 45.10 -7.58 17.00
CA ALA A 632 45.20 -7.67 18.46
C ALA A 632 45.05 -9.12 18.94
N LEU A 633 44.16 -9.92 18.34
CA LEU A 633 44.07 -11.36 18.57
C LEU A 633 45.36 -12.10 18.15
N TRP A 634 45.96 -11.69 17.03
CA TRP A 634 47.28 -12.16 16.59
C TRP A 634 48.41 -11.76 17.57
N ALA A 635 48.41 -10.51 18.04
CA ALA A 635 49.40 -10.00 19.00
C ALA A 635 49.20 -10.54 20.43
N THR A 636 47.99 -10.93 20.83
CA THR A 636 47.74 -11.62 22.11
C THR A 636 48.16 -13.09 22.08
N LYS A 637 48.17 -13.72 20.89
CA LYS A 637 48.75 -15.06 20.71
C LYS A 637 50.29 -15.03 20.69
N ASN A 638 50.89 -13.89 20.31
CA ASN A 638 52.34 -13.70 20.16
C ASN A 638 52.93 -12.57 21.04
N GLY A 639 52.35 -12.35 22.22
CA GLY A 639 52.89 -11.55 23.34
C GLY A 639 53.67 -10.27 23.03
N SER A 640 53.02 -9.13 22.75
CA SER A 640 53.68 -7.81 22.80
C SER A 640 52.74 -6.59 22.68
N LEU A 641 51.92 -6.30 23.69
CA LEU A 641 51.19 -5.00 23.74
C LEU A 641 51.25 -4.35 25.14
N PRO A 642 51.74 -3.10 25.26
CA PRO A 642 51.80 -2.37 26.53
C PRO A 642 50.42 -2.08 27.15
N ARG A 643 50.33 -2.11 28.49
CA ARG A 643 49.09 -1.91 29.26
C ARG A 643 48.37 -0.58 28.97
N SER A 644 49.11 0.48 28.63
CA SER A 644 48.54 1.79 28.24
C SER A 644 47.74 1.73 26.94
N PHE A 645 48.12 0.85 26.00
CA PHE A 645 47.45 0.67 24.73
C PHE A 645 46.12 -0.11 24.90
N ARG A 646 46.08 -1.09 25.81
CA ARG A 646 44.83 -1.80 26.21
C ARG A 646 43.77 -0.85 26.79
N ALA A 647 44.18 0.09 27.63
CA ALA A 647 43.26 1.05 28.25
C ALA A 647 42.76 2.14 27.28
N SER A 648 43.51 2.43 26.21
CA SER A 648 43.08 3.31 25.11
C SER A 648 42.11 2.58 24.16
N LEU A 649 42.37 1.30 23.87
CA LEU A 649 41.53 0.43 23.06
C LEU A 649 40.14 0.21 23.71
N LEU A 650 40.10 -0.10 25.00
CA LEU A 650 38.84 -0.22 25.77
C LEU A 650 38.05 1.10 25.80
N ARG A 651 38.73 2.25 25.91
CA ARG A 651 38.08 3.57 25.85
C ARG A 651 37.55 3.91 24.44
N GLN A 652 38.21 3.44 23.38
CA GLN A 652 37.72 3.57 22.01
C GLN A 652 36.52 2.65 21.73
N MET A 653 36.51 1.42 22.29
CA MET A 653 35.37 0.50 22.20
C MET A 653 34.11 1.07 22.87
N CYS A 654 34.24 1.75 24.02
CA CYS A 654 33.11 2.43 24.66
C CYS A 654 32.61 3.64 23.87
N LYS A 655 33.49 4.37 23.17
CA LYS A 655 33.11 5.53 22.34
C LYS A 655 32.40 5.12 21.03
N PHE A 656 32.72 3.97 20.45
CA PHE A 656 32.05 3.47 19.24
C PHE A 656 30.67 2.86 19.50
N ARG A 657 30.43 2.33 20.71
CA ARG A 657 29.10 1.93 21.18
C ARG A 657 28.08 3.09 21.08
N VAL A 658 28.55 4.33 21.25
CA VAL A 658 27.74 5.57 21.14
C VAL A 658 27.44 5.96 19.69
N LEU A 659 28.33 5.64 18.74
CA LEU A 659 28.12 5.93 17.31
C LEU A 659 27.17 4.93 16.64
N ALA A 660 27.12 3.67 17.07
CA ALA A 660 26.11 2.71 16.56
C ALA A 660 24.75 2.91 17.23
N MET A 661 24.71 3.14 18.56
CA MET A 661 23.46 3.39 19.28
C MET A 661 22.83 4.76 19.00
N GLY A 662 23.58 5.71 18.46
CA GLY A 662 23.06 7.03 18.09
C GLY A 662 22.30 7.09 16.76
N PHE A 663 22.35 6.02 15.95
CA PHE A 663 21.96 6.09 14.53
C PHE A 663 20.83 5.17 14.10
N VAL A 664 20.39 4.20 14.91
CA VAL A 664 19.29 3.31 14.54
C VAL A 664 18.43 3.06 15.77
N LYS A 665 17.24 3.67 15.78
CA LYS A 665 16.19 3.21 16.69
C LYS A 665 15.55 1.96 16.06
N PRO A 666 15.52 0.81 16.77
CA PRO A 666 14.90 -0.44 16.26
C PRO A 666 13.47 -0.24 15.75
N GLU A 667 12.77 0.74 16.33
CA GLU A 667 11.37 1.07 16.07
C GLU A 667 11.11 1.66 14.67
N ILE A 668 12.11 2.27 14.02
CA ILE A 668 11.92 3.04 12.78
C ILE A 668 11.92 2.13 11.52
N GLN A 669 12.58 0.96 11.56
CA GLN A 669 12.62 0.06 10.40
C GLN A 669 11.53 -1.02 10.40
N LEU A 670 11.04 -1.44 11.57
CA LEU A 670 9.93 -2.41 11.67
C LEU A 670 8.61 -1.89 11.06
N GLN A 671 8.41 -0.56 11.00
CA GLN A 671 7.23 0.04 10.39
C GLN A 671 7.32 0.15 8.86
N ALA A 672 8.53 0.24 8.28
CA ALA A 672 8.72 0.29 6.82
C ALA A 672 8.37 -1.04 6.13
N LEU A 673 8.26 -2.14 6.89
CA LEU A 673 7.92 -3.47 6.37
C LEU A 673 6.44 -3.69 6.07
N GLY A 674 5.53 -2.79 6.48
CA GLY A 674 4.13 -2.77 6.02
C GLY A 674 3.35 -4.09 6.12
N ARG A 675 3.82 -5.09 6.87
CA ARG A 675 3.26 -6.43 6.96
C ARG A 675 3.48 -7.00 8.36
N PRO A 676 2.44 -7.49 9.05
CA PRO A 676 2.63 -8.29 10.24
C PRO A 676 3.34 -9.60 9.84
N LEU A 677 4.56 -9.81 10.33
CA LEU A 677 5.38 -11.02 10.11
C LEU A 677 4.74 -12.33 10.65
N ARG A 678 3.61 -12.23 11.37
CA ARG A 678 2.84 -13.36 11.93
C ARG A 678 2.35 -14.40 10.90
N GLY A 679 2.44 -14.14 9.59
CA GLY A 679 1.79 -14.97 8.56
C GLY A 679 2.70 -15.85 7.69
N GLN A 680 4.04 -15.77 7.78
CA GLN A 680 4.91 -16.44 6.79
C GLN A 680 5.82 -17.54 7.32
N LEU A 681 5.84 -17.80 8.63
CA LEU A 681 6.57 -18.93 9.19
C LEU A 681 5.63 -20.12 9.34
N GLY A 682 5.59 -20.97 8.30
CA GLY A 682 5.18 -22.35 8.47
C GLY A 682 6.00 -22.97 9.60
N ARG A 683 5.33 -23.58 10.58
CA ARG A 683 5.99 -24.24 11.72
C ARG A 683 7.08 -25.18 11.21
N PRO A 684 8.32 -25.13 11.73
CA PRO A 684 9.30 -26.16 11.43
C PRO A 684 8.83 -27.48 12.06
N VAL A 685 8.84 -28.54 11.26
CA VAL A 685 8.81 -29.94 11.72
C VAL A 685 10.19 -30.31 12.25
#